data_AF-A0A1B8HP44-F1
#
_entry.id   AF-A0A1B8HP44-F1
#
_cell.length_a   1.000
_cell.length_b   1.000
_cell.length_c   1.000
_cell.angle_alpha   90.00
_cell.angle_beta   90.00
_cell.angle_gamma   90.00
#
_symmetry.space_group_name_H-M   'P 1'
#
loop_
_entity.id
_entity.type
_entity.pdbx_description
1 polymer ?
#
loop_
_entity_poly.entity_id
_entity_poly.type
_entity_poly.pdbx_seq_one_letter_code
_entity_poly.pdbx_strand_id
1 'polypeptide(L)'
;MRKLLKMLVVLSVLLLMMIPVVWLTLPRWLPVVVKSYLPDGVTLSLSQPELRGRGIHITDWALKGTNCTLADGHNLSVRYSRTGLWQIDASGLTSDTECLQTLPASVDQPESEPVNIAALLSQLPSATLTIDNVLITSVPDYQGRLSLTTSRAAGQHLSYQGKNIQTEITVNPDQSVTVSQLSVAAGEDKLSLTGSLTLPGNTVTLPEQGQLQAGIVSPSRTQPLSLTFDWQGKQGTLTLRETDNETLLLSLPWAATGETVTITDGEWRWDKAEQPLRGTLSATLSNWQKTITDMRLTARISVVTQGKRGKGTVVLQLPETGLSLTGFEIPFELAGQVNSQDMWAAGRLPAVLTGTLSDPVVRISSGALIRARGQLSPTLQVEELRLPLAGTRLSQAGISGPLDAIVTINNPELGRYRFQMKGQAREFLPDSGHWYWQVWGNGNVKPLSADWTFSGAGSWIENEIRVRRLDTGFKGIRYGMMSMESPALTLLSPVVWQRDAENSVLSGQFQLTTKKIKIDQSYLPSATFVMRVTGRDPHDFSVKGTLSAGKNVGPIQYWTRWDGTRLRGEARWPEQDLRAFQTLIPSDSGITLRNGEFYAQAAFSAAPDQGFVAGGHWVVKQGSMWLKDGEVEGVDFVLPWRLADSRWQLGSKTPVTLRIARVNNLFEVTDIKADLQGYYPYSDRYPLVLSGISLDLLGGQVTMASLSVPQKEAAVIRLDKLSTGPLINTLKVTQFALEGSISGELPFYIDNPQWIVRNGWVENDDPLTLNLDNQFVSSVSENNLSAGTAISWLDYLVMKRVRTDINLTNLGVLTMSSVISGYNPVLDARRVVNLNYNHEENVFQLWRSLSFGSNLEAWLEKTISQQQE
;
A
#
# COMPACT_ATOMS: atom_id res chain seq x y z
N MET A 1 -3.31 103.80 58.72
CA MET A 1 -2.23 103.30 57.84
C MET A 1 -1.35 102.21 58.47
N ARG A 2 -0.85 102.31 59.72
CA ARG A 2 0.04 101.29 60.36
C ARG A 2 -0.55 99.86 60.52
N LYS A 3 -1.87 99.70 60.70
CA LYS A 3 -2.52 98.36 60.79
C LYS A 3 -2.66 97.65 59.43
N LEU A 4 -2.92 98.41 58.36
CA LEU A 4 -3.03 97.90 56.99
C LEU A 4 -1.66 97.47 56.43
N LEU A 5 -0.60 98.24 56.68
CA LEU A 5 0.76 97.85 56.28
C LEU A 5 1.24 96.60 57.04
N LYS A 6 0.92 96.48 58.35
CA LYS A 6 1.20 95.26 59.13
C LYS A 6 0.43 94.05 58.61
N MET A 7 -0.86 94.19 58.27
CA MET A 7 -1.60 93.10 57.65
C MET A 7 -1.03 92.72 56.28
N LEU A 8 -0.61 93.69 55.46
CA LEU A 8 -0.07 93.41 54.13
C LEU A 8 1.32 92.76 54.20
N VAL A 9 2.19 93.16 55.15
CA VAL A 9 3.47 92.49 55.44
C VAL A 9 3.26 91.11 56.05
N VAL A 10 2.32 90.94 56.99
CA VAL A 10 2.00 89.61 57.53
C VAL A 10 1.44 88.71 56.43
N LEU A 11 0.53 89.21 55.59
CA LEU A 11 -0.05 88.45 54.48
C LEU A 11 1.01 88.11 53.42
N SER A 12 1.92 89.03 53.09
CA SER A 12 2.99 88.75 52.13
C SER A 12 4.07 87.84 52.71
N VAL A 13 4.39 87.90 54.02
CA VAL A 13 5.25 86.92 54.70
C VAL A 13 4.56 85.56 54.81
N LEU A 14 3.24 85.53 55.08
CA LEU A 14 2.44 84.30 55.07
C LEU A 14 2.40 83.69 53.67
N LEU A 15 2.27 84.50 52.63
CA LEU A 15 2.32 84.09 51.23
C LEU A 15 3.72 83.59 50.86
N LEU A 16 4.77 84.30 51.29
CA LEU A 16 6.17 83.92 51.06
C LEU A 16 6.57 82.63 51.82
N MET A 17 5.94 82.34 52.96
CA MET A 17 6.08 81.06 53.68
C MET A 17 5.18 79.97 53.11
N MET A 18 3.99 80.32 52.60
CA MET A 18 3.08 79.37 51.96
C MET A 18 3.65 78.81 50.67
N ILE A 19 4.35 79.61 49.86
CA ILE A 19 4.98 79.14 48.61
C ILE A 19 5.94 77.96 48.83
N PRO A 20 6.95 78.02 49.72
CA PRO A 20 7.82 76.88 50.01
C PRO A 20 7.11 75.74 50.73
N VAL A 21 6.10 75.99 51.57
CA VAL A 21 5.31 74.93 52.23
C VAL A 21 4.46 74.16 51.21
N VAL A 22 3.79 74.86 50.29
CA VAL A 22 3.02 74.27 49.18
C VAL A 22 3.96 73.52 48.22
N TRP A 23 5.17 74.04 47.99
CA TRP A 23 6.19 73.36 47.19
C TRP A 23 6.74 72.08 47.84
N LEU A 24 7.09 72.14 49.13
CA LEU A 24 7.59 70.99 49.89
C LEU A 24 6.52 69.90 50.10
N THR A 25 5.24 70.27 50.07
CA THR A 25 4.11 69.34 50.22
C THR A 25 3.51 68.89 48.90
N LEU A 26 4.05 69.31 47.74
CA LEU A 26 3.56 68.97 46.40
C LEU A 26 3.29 67.46 46.21
N PRO A 27 4.18 66.53 46.63
CA PRO A 27 3.94 65.09 46.51
C PRO A 27 2.76 64.57 47.33
N ARG A 28 2.23 65.34 48.30
CA ARG A 28 1.14 64.93 49.19
C ARG A 28 -0.22 65.46 48.75
N TRP A 29 -0.29 66.71 48.26
CA TRP A 29 -1.57 67.30 47.86
C TRP A 29 -1.88 67.14 46.37
N LEU A 30 -0.87 67.13 45.49
CA LEU A 30 -1.09 67.02 44.05
C LEU A 30 -1.79 65.69 43.67
N PRO A 31 -1.42 64.52 44.24
CA PRO A 31 -2.15 63.28 43.99
C PRO A 31 -3.64 63.34 44.35
N VAL A 32 -4.00 64.08 45.41
CA VAL A 32 -5.39 64.23 45.85
C VAL A 32 -6.18 65.10 44.88
N VAL A 33 -5.57 66.16 44.36
CA VAL A 33 -6.19 67.07 43.38
C VAL A 33 -6.36 66.40 42.02
N VAL A 34 -5.36 65.61 41.60
CA VAL A 34 -5.39 64.91 40.30
C VAL A 34 -6.31 63.67 40.36
N LYS A 35 -6.67 63.19 41.56
CA LYS A 35 -7.56 62.03 41.73
C LYS A 35 -8.90 62.17 41.00
N SER A 36 -9.49 63.35 40.91
CA SER A 36 -10.74 63.57 40.18
C SER A 36 -10.63 63.42 38.66
N TYR A 37 -9.40 63.36 38.14
CA TYR A 37 -9.09 63.16 36.72
C TYR A 37 -8.50 61.77 36.44
N LEU A 38 -8.34 60.93 37.47
CA LEU A 38 -7.83 59.56 37.36
C LEU A 38 -8.97 58.56 37.57
N PRO A 39 -8.90 57.36 36.95
CA PRO A 39 -9.88 56.30 37.17
C PRO A 39 -9.96 55.85 38.63
N ASP A 40 -11.11 55.32 39.04
CA ASP A 40 -11.28 54.75 40.39
C ASP A 40 -10.26 53.64 40.65
N GLY A 41 -9.62 53.68 41.82
CA GLY A 41 -8.55 52.75 42.19
C GLY A 41 -7.14 53.14 41.72
N VAL A 42 -6.98 54.24 40.98
CA VAL A 42 -5.68 54.76 40.53
C VAL A 42 -5.20 55.91 41.41
N THR A 43 -3.95 55.87 41.85
CA THR A 43 -3.30 56.95 42.60
C THR A 43 -1.98 57.37 41.97
N LEU A 44 -1.69 58.67 41.98
CA LEU A 44 -0.44 59.23 41.50
C LEU A 44 0.59 59.30 42.65
N SER A 45 1.81 58.84 42.40
CA SER A 45 2.95 58.95 43.30
C SER A 45 4.06 59.73 42.61
N LEU A 46 4.70 60.67 43.29
CA LEU A 46 5.69 61.59 42.73
C LEU A 46 6.86 61.72 43.70
N SER A 47 8.08 61.80 43.18
CA SER A 47 9.26 62.23 43.93
C SER A 47 9.21 63.74 44.21
N GLN A 48 10.12 64.22 45.06
CA GLN A 48 10.16 65.64 45.39
C GLN A 48 10.55 66.48 44.15
N PRO A 49 9.78 67.53 43.79
CA PRO A 49 10.05 68.35 42.62
C PRO A 49 11.24 69.30 42.85
N GLU A 50 12.16 69.33 41.90
CA GLU A 50 13.28 70.27 41.82
C GLU A 50 12.97 71.39 40.82
N LEU A 51 13.26 72.64 41.19
CA LEU A 51 13.25 73.76 40.24
C LEU A 51 14.59 73.79 39.50
N ARG A 52 14.58 73.43 38.21
CA ARG A 52 15.73 73.54 37.32
C ARG A 52 15.42 74.57 36.23
N GLY A 53 16.02 75.75 36.32
CA GLY A 53 15.78 76.85 35.37
C GLY A 53 14.36 77.45 35.47
N ARG A 54 13.63 77.51 34.34
CA ARG A 54 12.22 77.97 34.27
C ARG A 54 11.20 76.80 34.26
N GLY A 55 11.61 75.63 34.73
CA GLY A 55 10.77 74.43 34.74
C GLY A 55 10.82 73.66 36.06
N ILE A 56 9.84 72.78 36.23
CA ILE A 56 9.72 71.83 37.34
C ILE A 56 10.26 70.48 36.88
N HIS A 57 11.09 69.83 37.67
CA HIS A 57 11.67 68.53 37.38
C HIS A 57 11.33 67.53 38.48
N ILE A 58 10.89 66.32 38.10
CA ILE A 58 10.51 65.24 39.00
C ILE A 58 11.27 63.98 38.55
N THR A 59 12.12 63.46 39.42
CA THR A 59 12.97 62.30 39.14
C THR A 59 12.16 61.05 38.86
N ASP A 60 11.22 60.71 39.74
CA ASP A 60 10.42 59.50 39.63
C ASP A 60 8.94 59.81 39.83
N TRP A 61 8.10 59.19 39.02
CA TRP A 61 6.65 59.26 39.16
C TRP A 61 6.03 57.90 38.84
N ALA A 62 4.92 57.57 39.47
CA ALA A 62 4.25 56.30 39.25
C ALA A 62 2.73 56.45 39.37
N LEU A 63 2.01 55.75 38.50
CA LEU A 63 0.58 55.49 38.63
C LEU A 63 0.42 54.12 39.28
N LYS A 64 -0.14 54.09 40.49
CA LYS A 64 -0.38 52.86 41.25
C LYS A 64 -1.86 52.50 41.20
N GLY A 65 -2.16 51.26 40.83
CA GLY A 65 -3.46 50.64 41.05
C GLY A 65 -3.59 50.10 42.48
N THR A 66 -4.65 49.35 42.77
CA THR A 66 -4.93 48.83 44.12
C THR A 66 -3.80 47.94 44.66
N ASN A 67 -3.25 47.04 43.82
CA ASN A 67 -2.22 46.05 44.22
C ASN A 67 -1.00 45.99 43.27
N CYS A 68 -0.90 46.87 42.28
CA CYS A 68 0.14 46.83 41.25
C CYS A 68 0.49 48.25 40.75
N THR A 69 1.62 48.39 40.07
CA THR A 69 2.03 49.67 39.45
C THR A 69 1.59 49.66 37.98
N LEU A 70 0.68 50.54 37.59
CA LEU A 70 0.15 50.63 36.22
C LEU A 70 1.20 51.20 35.26
N ALA A 71 1.90 52.23 35.73
CA ALA A 71 3.00 52.82 34.99
C ALA A 71 4.01 53.47 35.94
N ASP A 72 5.29 53.28 35.67
CA ASP A 72 6.40 54.02 36.28
C ASP A 72 7.07 54.91 35.24
N GLY A 73 7.45 56.12 35.62
CA GLY A 73 8.12 57.04 34.73
C GLY A 73 9.23 57.81 35.40
N HIS A 74 10.18 58.23 34.58
CA HIS A 74 11.45 58.80 35.01
C HIS A 74 11.70 60.16 34.37
N ASN A 75 12.37 61.05 35.11
CA ASN A 75 12.81 62.39 34.71
C ASN A 75 11.75 63.22 34.01
N LEU A 76 10.59 63.39 34.63
CA LEU A 76 9.54 64.28 34.15
C LEU A 76 9.99 65.74 34.31
N SER A 77 9.83 66.54 33.26
CA SER A 77 10.11 67.97 33.28
C SER A 77 8.94 68.75 32.67
N VAL A 78 8.52 69.81 33.34
CA VAL A 78 7.42 70.67 32.90
C VAL A 78 7.94 72.09 32.79
N ARG A 79 7.96 72.63 31.57
CA ARG A 79 8.48 73.97 31.26
C ARG A 79 7.49 74.74 30.39
N TYR A 80 7.41 76.06 30.58
CA TYR A 80 6.58 76.90 29.73
C TYR A 80 7.43 77.51 28.61
N SER A 81 7.09 77.21 27.36
CA SER A 81 7.82 77.69 26.18
C SER A 81 7.58 79.19 25.94
N ARG A 82 8.55 79.87 25.32
CA ARG A 82 8.37 81.25 24.81
C ARG A 82 7.29 81.35 23.73
N THR A 83 6.91 80.24 23.11
CA THR A 83 5.86 80.13 22.09
C THR A 83 4.45 79.99 22.68
N GLY A 84 4.28 80.04 24.01
CA GLY A 84 2.98 80.02 24.67
C GLY A 84 2.42 78.62 24.99
N LEU A 85 3.18 77.55 24.73
CA LEU A 85 2.79 76.16 24.99
C LEU A 85 3.53 75.58 26.20
N TRP A 86 2.85 74.76 26.99
CA TRP A 86 3.50 73.92 28.00
C TRP A 86 4.27 72.78 27.32
N GLN A 87 5.52 72.56 27.70
CA GLN A 87 6.32 71.41 27.27
C GLN A 87 6.48 70.48 28.47
N ILE A 88 6.02 69.24 28.30
CA ILE A 88 6.07 68.18 29.30
C ILE A 88 6.95 67.08 28.71
N ASP A 89 8.18 66.94 29.20
CA ASP A 89 9.13 65.95 28.69
C ASP A 89 9.40 64.90 29.76
N ALA A 90 9.38 63.61 29.42
CA ALA A 90 9.78 62.50 30.31
C ALA A 90 10.79 61.60 29.60
N SER A 91 11.82 61.11 30.32
CA SER A 91 12.84 60.25 29.69
C SER A 91 12.36 58.82 29.46
N GLY A 92 11.48 58.33 30.33
CA GLY A 92 11.00 56.95 30.24
C GLY A 92 9.64 56.77 30.90
N LEU A 93 8.84 55.85 30.35
CA LEU A 93 7.59 55.37 30.90
C LEU A 93 7.53 53.85 30.70
N THR A 94 7.50 53.08 31.77
CA THR A 94 7.23 51.64 31.72
C THR A 94 5.78 51.42 32.12
N SER A 95 5.03 50.61 31.39
CA SER A 95 3.63 50.28 31.70
C SER A 95 3.42 48.77 31.75
N ASP A 96 2.66 48.35 32.77
CA ASP A 96 2.27 46.96 32.97
C ASP A 96 0.79 46.76 32.61
N THR A 97 0.54 46.03 31.51
CA THR A 97 -0.80 45.79 30.98
C THR A 97 -1.59 44.75 31.79
N GLU A 98 -0.93 43.87 32.55
CA GLU A 98 -1.64 42.91 33.41
C GLU A 98 -2.30 43.64 34.58
N CYS A 99 -1.65 44.69 35.09
CA CYS A 99 -2.19 45.55 36.14
C CYS A 99 -3.50 46.25 35.73
N LEU A 100 -3.63 46.63 34.45
CA LEU A 100 -4.83 47.29 33.91
C LEU A 100 -6.08 46.41 34.02
N GLN A 101 -5.93 45.08 33.92
CA GLN A 101 -7.04 44.13 34.03
C GLN A 101 -7.56 43.96 35.47
N THR A 102 -6.82 44.46 36.46
CA THR A 102 -7.18 44.37 37.89
C THR A 102 -7.88 45.62 38.42
N LEU A 103 -8.06 46.64 37.57
CA LEU A 103 -8.79 47.85 37.95
C LEU A 103 -10.27 47.50 38.21
N PRO A 104 -10.84 47.98 39.33
CA PRO A 104 -12.23 47.69 39.65
C PRO A 104 -13.14 48.27 38.55
N ALA A 105 -14.05 47.45 38.01
CA ALA A 105 -15.20 47.99 37.30
C ALA A 105 -15.97 48.87 38.29
N SER A 106 -16.35 50.08 37.91
CA SER A 106 -17.10 50.99 38.78
C SER A 106 -18.46 50.37 39.15
N VAL A 107 -18.54 49.78 40.35
CA VAL A 107 -19.71 48.98 40.79
C VAL A 107 -20.90 49.84 41.23
N ASP A 108 -20.74 51.15 41.44
CA ASP A 108 -21.78 52.00 42.06
C ASP A 108 -22.26 53.21 41.21
N GLN A 109 -22.21 53.14 39.88
CA GLN A 109 -22.95 54.07 39.02
C GLN A 109 -23.92 53.35 38.07
N PRO A 110 -25.22 53.71 38.06
CA PRO A 110 -26.12 53.29 36.99
C PRO A 110 -25.64 53.92 35.69
N GLU A 111 -25.51 53.12 34.62
CA GLU A 111 -25.12 53.54 33.26
C GLU A 111 -24.26 54.81 33.22
N SER A 112 -22.94 54.67 33.41
CA SER A 112 -22.00 55.78 33.28
C SER A 112 -22.36 56.62 32.05
N GLU A 113 -22.73 57.89 32.24
CA GLU A 113 -23.14 58.76 31.14
C GLU A 113 -22.11 58.64 30.00
N PRO A 114 -22.55 58.46 28.74
CA PRO A 114 -21.65 58.31 27.61
C PRO A 114 -20.63 59.45 27.60
N VAL A 115 -19.34 59.12 27.73
CA VAL A 115 -18.28 60.13 27.82
C VAL A 115 -18.30 60.93 26.52
N ASN A 116 -18.57 62.23 26.62
CA ASN A 116 -18.60 63.10 25.46
C ASN A 116 -17.17 63.36 24.97
N ILE A 117 -16.80 62.71 23.87
CA ILE A 117 -15.44 62.72 23.31
C ILE A 117 -15.06 64.14 22.87
N ALA A 118 -15.99 64.87 22.26
CA ALA A 118 -15.78 66.25 21.84
C ALA A 118 -15.49 67.18 23.04
N ALA A 119 -16.25 67.03 24.12
CA ALA A 119 -16.03 67.78 25.35
C ALA A 119 -14.66 67.47 25.96
N LEU A 120 -14.28 66.19 26.05
CA LEU A 120 -12.98 65.76 26.59
C LEU A 120 -11.81 66.33 25.79
N LEU A 121 -11.85 66.22 24.45
CA LEU A 121 -10.79 66.72 23.57
C LEU A 121 -10.66 68.25 23.65
N SER A 122 -11.77 68.97 23.82
CA SER A 122 -11.78 70.43 23.96
C SER A 122 -11.21 70.94 25.30
N GLN A 123 -11.22 70.09 26.34
CA GLN A 123 -10.72 70.42 27.68
C GLN A 123 -9.20 70.25 27.81
N LEU A 124 -8.54 69.60 26.83
CA LEU A 124 -7.09 69.41 26.85
C LEU A 124 -6.36 70.77 26.79
N PRO A 125 -5.43 71.06 27.72
CA PRO A 125 -4.64 72.28 27.68
C PRO A 125 -3.73 72.27 26.44
N SER A 126 -3.36 73.44 25.94
CA SER A 126 -2.41 73.53 24.83
C SER A 126 -0.99 73.23 25.33
N ALA A 127 -0.50 72.02 25.01
CA ALA A 127 0.74 71.48 25.52
C ALA A 127 1.40 70.52 24.52
N THR A 128 2.69 70.30 24.66
CA THR A 128 3.45 69.26 23.96
C THR A 128 3.98 68.30 25.01
N LEU A 129 3.47 67.07 25.02
CA LEU A 129 3.97 65.96 25.81
C LEU A 129 4.94 65.14 24.96
N THR A 130 6.14 64.88 25.45
CA THR A 130 7.12 63.99 24.82
C THR A 130 7.66 63.00 25.83
N ILE A 131 7.56 61.72 25.53
CA ILE A 131 8.16 60.64 26.31
C ILE A 131 9.17 59.93 25.42
N ASP A 132 10.45 60.00 25.78
CA ASP A 132 11.53 59.54 24.90
C ASP A 132 11.54 58.02 24.73
N ASN A 133 11.17 57.27 25.77
CA ASN A 133 11.07 55.81 25.71
C ASN A 133 9.84 55.31 26.47
N VAL A 134 8.83 54.81 25.76
CA VAL A 134 7.67 54.13 26.32
C VAL A 134 7.87 52.62 26.16
N LEU A 135 7.99 51.89 27.26
CA LEU A 135 8.14 50.44 27.32
C LEU A 135 6.86 49.80 27.86
N ILE A 136 6.26 48.90 27.09
CA ILE A 136 5.12 48.10 27.55
C ILE A 136 5.65 46.70 27.85
N THR A 137 5.56 46.24 29.09
CA THR A 137 6.23 45.01 29.58
C THR A 137 5.81 43.75 28.82
N SER A 138 4.55 43.67 28.38
CA SER A 138 4.01 42.54 27.62
C SER A 138 4.46 42.48 26.17
N VAL A 139 4.96 43.60 25.61
CA VAL A 139 5.35 43.73 24.19
C VAL A 139 6.59 44.62 24.00
N PRO A 140 7.75 44.25 24.56
CA PRO A 140 8.94 45.12 24.64
C PRO A 140 9.52 45.49 23.26
N ASP A 141 9.29 44.66 22.24
CA ASP A 141 9.77 44.88 20.87
C ASP A 141 9.18 46.13 20.19
N TYR A 142 8.12 46.71 20.77
CA TYR A 142 7.44 47.89 20.25
C TYR A 142 7.74 49.16 21.03
N GLN A 143 8.77 49.19 21.86
CA GLN A 143 9.18 50.41 22.56
C GLN A 143 9.54 51.54 21.59
N GLY A 144 9.27 52.78 22.00
CA GLY A 144 9.48 53.94 21.14
C GLY A 144 9.21 55.27 21.82
N ARG A 145 9.43 56.34 21.06
CA ARG A 145 9.23 57.72 21.47
C ARG A 145 7.78 58.15 21.20
N LEU A 146 7.10 58.64 22.23
CA LEU A 146 5.76 59.22 22.13
C LEU A 146 5.85 60.75 22.09
N SER A 147 5.17 61.40 21.16
CA SER A 147 4.92 62.84 21.19
C SER A 147 3.44 63.11 20.96
N LEU A 148 2.84 63.91 21.84
CA LEU A 148 1.46 64.37 21.74
C LEU A 148 1.48 65.90 21.82
N THR A 149 1.08 66.56 20.74
CA THR A 149 0.89 68.02 20.71
C THR A 149 -0.59 68.33 20.69
N THR A 150 -1.06 69.12 21.65
CA THR A 150 -2.45 69.57 21.76
C THR A 150 -2.51 71.08 21.56
N SER A 151 -3.39 71.54 20.68
CA SER A 151 -3.63 72.96 20.42
C SER A 151 -5.10 73.22 20.13
N ARG A 152 -5.68 74.27 20.72
CA ARG A 152 -7.09 74.62 20.45
C ARG A 152 -7.35 75.03 19.00
N ALA A 153 -6.34 75.54 18.28
CA ALA A 153 -6.51 76.00 16.90
C ALA A 153 -6.14 74.94 15.86
N ALA A 154 -5.17 74.06 16.17
CA ALA A 154 -4.61 73.08 15.23
C ALA A 154 -5.04 71.63 15.51
N GLY A 155 -5.82 71.38 16.56
CA GLY A 155 -6.23 70.03 16.96
C GLY A 155 -5.18 69.30 17.80
N GLN A 156 -5.25 67.97 17.81
CA GLN A 156 -4.29 67.11 18.50
C GLN A 156 -3.49 66.30 17.49
N HIS A 157 -2.18 66.22 17.70
CA HIS A 157 -1.27 65.46 16.86
C HIS A 157 -0.47 64.49 17.73
N LEU A 158 -0.63 63.20 17.46
CA LEU A 158 0.02 62.09 18.15
C LEU A 158 1.00 61.41 17.21
N SER A 159 2.27 61.35 17.58
CA SER A 159 3.28 60.56 16.88
C SER A 159 3.93 59.56 17.83
N TYR A 160 4.09 58.32 17.39
CA TYR A 160 4.83 57.28 18.10
C TYR A 160 5.89 56.69 17.18
N GLN A 161 7.15 56.73 17.57
CA GLN A 161 8.28 56.29 16.74
C GLN A 161 9.12 55.26 17.49
N GLY A 162 8.98 54.00 17.10
CA GLY A 162 9.77 52.87 17.57
C GLY A 162 10.47 52.13 16.42
N LYS A 163 11.20 51.07 16.76
CA LYS A 163 11.89 50.22 15.77
C LYS A 163 10.90 49.41 14.92
N ASN A 164 9.90 48.83 15.57
CA ASN A 164 8.91 47.94 14.96
C ASN A 164 7.51 48.55 14.85
N ILE A 165 7.33 49.81 15.26
CA ILE A 165 6.07 50.54 15.16
C ILE A 165 6.32 52.01 14.86
N GLN A 166 5.59 52.57 13.92
CA GLN A 166 5.55 54.00 13.62
C GLN A 166 4.08 54.39 13.49
N THR A 167 3.63 55.39 14.23
CA THR A 167 2.25 55.89 14.13
C THR A 167 2.24 57.41 14.06
N GLU A 168 1.31 57.95 13.28
CA GLU A 168 1.02 59.35 13.16
C GLU A 168 -0.50 59.51 13.01
N ILE A 169 -1.11 60.13 14.02
CA ILE A 169 -2.55 60.30 14.15
C ILE A 169 -2.83 61.77 14.44
N THR A 170 -3.66 62.38 13.60
CA THR A 170 -4.09 63.77 13.78
C THR A 170 -5.59 63.79 14.02
N VAL A 171 -6.00 64.44 15.10
CA VAL A 171 -7.39 64.74 15.43
C VAL A 171 -7.63 66.21 15.11
N ASN A 172 -8.38 66.47 14.06
CA ASN A 172 -8.68 67.83 13.61
C ASN A 172 -9.74 68.50 14.51
N PRO A 173 -9.83 69.84 14.49
CA PRO A 173 -10.84 70.57 15.26
C PRO A 173 -12.30 70.20 14.94
N ASP A 174 -12.56 69.67 13.74
CA ASP A 174 -13.87 69.17 13.28
C ASP A 174 -14.15 67.72 13.74
N GLN A 175 -13.31 67.16 14.63
CA GLN A 175 -13.40 65.81 15.16
C GLN A 175 -13.15 64.70 14.12
N SER A 176 -12.62 65.05 12.95
CA SER A 176 -12.07 64.05 12.03
C SER A 176 -10.71 63.56 12.54
N VAL A 177 -10.55 62.23 12.62
CA VAL A 177 -9.29 61.57 12.93
C VAL A 177 -8.70 61.07 11.63
N THR A 178 -7.48 61.50 11.35
CA THR A 178 -6.69 61.01 10.23
C THR A 178 -5.52 60.20 10.78
N VAL A 179 -5.46 58.92 10.40
CA VAL A 179 -4.29 58.06 10.58
C VAL A 179 -3.45 58.22 9.32
N SER A 180 -2.47 59.14 9.35
CA SER A 180 -1.61 59.41 8.20
C SER A 180 -0.64 58.26 7.94
N GLN A 181 -0.17 57.61 9.00
CA GLN A 181 0.67 56.43 8.92
C GLN A 181 0.55 55.61 10.19
N LEU A 182 0.25 54.33 10.09
CA LEU A 182 0.53 53.34 11.13
C LEU A 182 1.26 52.17 10.48
N SER A 183 2.54 51.98 10.78
CA SER A 183 3.35 50.88 10.28
C SER A 183 3.81 50.01 11.43
N VAL A 184 3.55 48.71 11.36
CA VAL A 184 3.90 47.73 12.40
C VAL A 184 4.64 46.55 11.76
N ALA A 185 5.81 46.21 12.30
CA ALA A 185 6.56 45.01 11.92
C ALA A 185 6.32 43.92 12.96
N ALA A 186 5.65 42.85 12.56
CA ALA A 186 5.34 41.71 13.41
C ALA A 186 6.08 40.47 12.87
N GLY A 187 7.25 40.17 13.44
CA GLY A 187 8.14 39.14 12.89
C GLY A 187 8.68 39.55 11.53
N GLU A 188 8.44 38.73 10.50
CA GLU A 188 8.84 39.04 9.11
C GLU A 188 7.77 39.82 8.33
N ASP A 189 6.56 39.93 8.86
CA ASP A 189 5.44 40.60 8.20
C ASP A 189 5.42 42.10 8.52
N LYS A 190 5.06 42.91 7.51
CA LYS A 190 4.88 44.35 7.64
C LYS A 190 3.43 44.73 7.36
N LEU A 191 2.81 45.36 8.36
CA LEU A 191 1.49 45.95 8.28
C LEU A 191 1.63 47.47 8.12
N SER A 192 0.92 48.06 7.18
CA SER A 192 0.72 49.51 7.10
C SER A 192 -0.78 49.81 7.17
N LEU A 193 -1.21 50.84 7.87
CA LEU A 193 -2.60 51.30 7.95
C LEU A 193 -2.62 52.81 7.74
N THR A 194 -3.55 53.26 6.91
CA THR A 194 -3.81 54.67 6.62
C THR A 194 -5.31 54.87 6.50
N GLY A 195 -5.82 56.04 6.83
CA GLY A 195 -7.23 56.34 6.63
C GLY A 195 -7.74 57.49 7.46
N SER A 196 -9.04 57.72 7.35
CA SER A 196 -9.74 58.79 8.08
C SER A 196 -11.08 58.30 8.59
N LEU A 197 -11.45 58.71 9.81
CA LEU A 197 -12.74 58.41 10.42
C LEU A 197 -13.23 59.63 11.21
N THR A 198 -14.55 59.79 11.34
CA THR A 198 -15.13 60.84 12.18
C THR A 198 -15.36 60.29 13.59
N LEU A 199 -14.83 60.96 14.63
CA LEU A 199 -15.08 60.53 16.00
C LEU A 199 -16.58 60.64 16.34
N PRO A 200 -17.15 59.65 17.04
CA PRO A 200 -18.50 59.75 17.54
C PRO A 200 -18.61 60.80 18.64
N GLY A 201 -19.80 61.37 18.83
CA GLY A 201 -20.02 62.36 19.91
C GLY A 201 -19.87 61.78 21.31
N ASN A 202 -19.94 60.45 21.46
CA ASN A 202 -19.76 59.76 22.74
C ASN A 202 -19.15 58.36 22.58
N THR A 203 -18.79 57.72 23.69
CA THR A 203 -18.17 56.39 23.73
C THR A 203 -19.09 55.21 23.39
N VAL A 204 -20.39 55.45 23.18
CA VAL A 204 -21.40 54.39 22.95
C VAL A 204 -21.83 54.31 21.48
N THR A 205 -21.61 55.36 20.71
CA THR A 205 -21.97 55.44 19.29
C THR A 205 -20.79 55.07 18.41
N LEU A 206 -21.05 54.37 17.29
CA LEU A 206 -20.03 54.11 16.28
C LEU A 206 -19.75 55.38 15.46
N PRO A 207 -18.53 55.54 14.92
CA PRO A 207 -18.24 56.53 13.88
C PRO A 207 -19.27 56.48 12.75
N GLU A 208 -19.87 57.61 12.38
CA GLU A 208 -20.86 57.64 11.29
C GLU A 208 -20.26 57.38 9.92
N GLN A 209 -18.98 57.69 9.71
CA GLN A 209 -18.29 57.40 8.47
C GLN A 209 -16.81 57.21 8.71
N GLY A 210 -16.19 56.39 7.87
CA GLY A 210 -14.75 56.28 7.81
C GLY A 210 -14.30 55.33 6.73
N GLN A 211 -13.03 55.49 6.39
CA GLN A 211 -12.34 54.68 5.42
C GLN A 211 -10.95 54.38 5.98
N LEU A 212 -10.68 53.09 6.18
CA LEU A 212 -9.40 52.57 6.63
C LEU A 212 -8.85 51.64 5.56
N GLN A 213 -7.61 51.86 5.15
CA GLN A 213 -6.91 51.00 4.22
C GLN A 213 -5.64 50.48 4.88
N ALA A 214 -5.50 49.16 4.94
CA ALA A 214 -4.30 48.49 5.41
C ALA A 214 -3.58 47.76 4.26
N GLY A 215 -2.26 47.86 4.23
CA GLY A 215 -1.36 47.08 3.39
C GLY A 215 -0.68 46.00 4.21
N ILE A 216 -0.58 44.79 3.67
CA ILE A 216 0.09 43.65 4.30
C ILE A 216 1.15 43.13 3.34
N VAL A 217 2.40 43.12 3.78
CA VAL A 217 3.54 42.56 3.03
C VAL A 217 4.11 41.41 3.85
N SER A 218 4.16 40.21 3.26
CA SER A 218 4.70 39.00 3.88
C SER A 218 5.70 38.33 2.93
N PRO A 219 6.87 37.87 3.41
CA PRO A 219 7.83 37.12 2.58
C PRO A 219 7.26 35.80 2.05
N SER A 220 6.26 35.24 2.73
CA SER A 220 5.55 34.02 2.31
C SER A 220 4.64 34.23 1.09
N ARG A 221 4.41 35.47 0.67
CA ARG A 221 3.57 35.83 -0.49
C ARG A 221 4.35 36.66 -1.50
N THR A 222 4.16 36.31 -2.77
CA THR A 222 4.69 37.06 -3.91
C THR A 222 4.01 38.41 -4.12
N GLN A 223 2.74 38.57 -3.72
CA GLN A 223 1.97 39.79 -3.92
C GLN A 223 1.48 40.36 -2.57
N PRO A 224 1.66 41.67 -2.33
CA PRO A 224 1.08 42.36 -1.19
C PRO A 224 -0.44 42.30 -1.20
N LEU A 225 -1.03 42.40 -0.01
CA LEU A 225 -2.47 42.47 0.18
C LEU A 225 -2.89 43.89 0.58
N SER A 226 -4.03 44.35 0.06
CA SER A 226 -4.70 45.56 0.50
C SER A 226 -6.05 45.21 1.11
N LEU A 227 -6.23 45.52 2.39
CA LEU A 227 -7.48 45.42 3.12
C LEU A 227 -8.12 46.82 3.18
N THR A 228 -9.34 46.97 2.68
CA THR A 228 -10.08 48.24 2.77
C THR A 228 -11.34 48.03 3.59
N PHE A 229 -11.52 48.84 4.61
CA PHE A 229 -12.70 48.89 5.46
C PHE A 229 -13.35 50.26 5.30
N ASP A 230 -14.50 50.28 4.63
CA ASP A 230 -15.24 51.50 4.29
C ASP A 230 -16.66 51.39 4.85
N TRP A 231 -17.15 52.45 5.50
CA TRP A 231 -18.49 52.45 6.07
C TRP A 231 -19.15 53.82 6.09
N GLN A 232 -20.49 53.78 6.03
CA GLN A 232 -21.36 54.94 6.17
C GLN A 232 -22.60 54.56 6.99
N GLY A 233 -22.84 55.31 8.06
CA GLY A 233 -23.82 54.99 9.08
C GLY A 233 -23.52 53.66 9.76
N LYS A 234 -24.52 52.77 9.76
CA LYS A 234 -24.42 51.44 10.36
C LYS A 234 -24.18 50.33 9.33
N GLN A 235 -23.67 50.65 8.15
CA GLN A 235 -23.38 49.67 7.10
C GLN A 235 -22.06 49.98 6.43
N GLY A 236 -21.40 48.95 5.92
CA GLY A 236 -20.12 49.10 5.26
C GLY A 236 -19.67 47.83 4.56
N THR A 237 -18.46 47.86 4.02
CA THR A 237 -17.84 46.71 3.36
C THR A 237 -16.39 46.56 3.82
N LEU A 238 -16.00 45.32 4.14
CA LEU A 238 -14.61 44.94 4.32
C LEU A 238 -14.16 44.17 3.08
N THR A 239 -13.18 44.68 2.37
CA THR A 239 -12.65 44.05 1.15
C THR A 239 -11.16 43.73 1.30
N LEU A 240 -10.73 42.59 0.78
CA LEU A 240 -9.32 42.20 0.69
C LEU A 240 -8.97 41.97 -0.78
N ARG A 241 -7.90 42.61 -1.25
CA ARG A 241 -7.42 42.51 -2.64
C ARG A 241 -5.93 42.22 -2.71
N GLU A 242 -5.49 41.60 -3.80
CA GLU A 242 -4.06 41.57 -4.19
C GLU A 242 -3.71 42.89 -4.92
N THR A 243 -2.59 43.52 -4.55
CA THR A 243 -2.25 44.89 -4.99
C THR A 243 -1.91 45.01 -6.47
N ASP A 244 -1.47 43.93 -7.13
CA ASP A 244 -0.97 43.96 -8.51
C ASP A 244 -2.10 43.83 -9.56
N ASN A 245 -3.08 42.95 -9.31
CA ASN A 245 -4.15 42.63 -10.26
C ASN A 245 -5.56 43.03 -9.78
N GLU A 246 -5.68 43.69 -8.62
CA GLU A 246 -6.95 44.08 -7.97
C GLU A 246 -7.92 42.89 -7.75
N THR A 247 -7.41 41.65 -7.66
CA THR A 247 -8.24 40.47 -7.47
C THR A 247 -8.86 40.50 -6.09
N LEU A 248 -10.18 40.65 -6.06
CA LEU A 248 -10.99 40.62 -4.85
C LEU A 248 -10.99 39.23 -4.22
N LEU A 249 -10.24 39.05 -3.13
CA LEU A 249 -10.12 37.80 -2.38
C LEU A 249 -11.23 37.62 -1.35
N LEU A 250 -11.70 38.73 -0.77
CA LEU A 250 -12.72 38.74 0.28
C LEU A 250 -13.56 40.01 0.13
N SER A 251 -14.88 39.89 0.28
CA SER A 251 -15.82 41.00 0.34
C SER A 251 -16.89 40.68 1.36
N LEU A 252 -16.85 41.34 2.52
CA LEU A 252 -17.79 41.14 3.62
C LEU A 252 -18.62 42.43 3.78
N PRO A 253 -19.81 42.52 3.16
CA PRO A 253 -20.74 43.58 3.45
C PRO A 253 -21.32 43.33 4.85
N TRP A 254 -21.25 44.34 5.70
CA TRP A 254 -21.71 44.26 7.07
C TRP A 254 -22.76 45.34 7.34
N ALA A 255 -23.72 45.02 8.19
CA ALA A 255 -24.73 45.94 8.69
C ALA A 255 -24.91 45.74 10.20
N ALA A 256 -24.94 46.84 10.93
CA ALA A 256 -25.08 46.88 12.38
C ALA A 256 -26.43 47.47 12.80
N THR A 257 -26.97 46.92 13.88
CA THR A 257 -28.09 47.47 14.65
C THR A 257 -27.61 47.77 16.06
N GLY A 258 -28.50 48.23 16.95
CA GLY A 258 -28.15 48.41 18.37
C GLY A 258 -27.68 47.10 19.03
N GLU A 259 -28.18 45.94 18.57
CA GLU A 259 -27.91 44.65 19.22
C GLU A 259 -27.08 43.69 18.37
N THR A 260 -27.09 43.82 17.04
CA THR A 260 -26.48 42.83 16.14
C THR A 260 -25.57 43.45 15.10
N VAL A 261 -24.48 42.76 14.74
CA VAL A 261 -23.72 42.98 13.50
C VAL A 261 -23.94 41.78 12.61
N THR A 262 -24.35 42.02 11.38
CA THR A 262 -24.67 40.98 10.39
C THR A 262 -23.78 41.13 9.18
N ILE A 263 -23.25 40.01 8.70
CA ILE A 263 -22.61 39.86 7.40
C ILE A 263 -23.55 39.02 6.55
N THR A 264 -23.98 39.58 5.42
CA THR A 264 -24.95 38.93 4.51
C THR A 264 -24.29 38.70 3.17
N ASP A 265 -24.29 37.44 2.69
CA ASP A 265 -23.74 37.07 1.39
C ASP A 265 -22.30 37.57 1.14
N GLY A 266 -21.45 37.53 2.18
CA GLY A 266 -20.03 37.83 2.01
C GLY A 266 -19.38 36.82 1.08
N GLU A 267 -18.52 37.26 0.17
CA GLU A 267 -17.86 36.42 -0.81
C GLU A 267 -16.39 36.26 -0.48
N TRP A 268 -15.85 35.07 -0.69
CA TRP A 268 -14.42 34.82 -0.54
C TRP A 268 -13.92 33.87 -1.62
N ARG A 269 -12.65 34.02 -1.98
CA ARG A 269 -11.94 33.15 -2.92
C ARG A 269 -10.51 32.90 -2.47
N TRP A 270 -10.02 31.71 -2.79
CA TRP A 270 -8.65 31.32 -2.57
C TRP A 270 -8.18 30.47 -3.76
N ASP A 271 -7.35 31.08 -4.61
CA ASP A 271 -6.92 30.45 -5.87
C ASP A 271 -5.58 29.69 -5.79
N LYS A 272 -4.85 29.79 -4.66
CA LYS A 272 -3.53 29.15 -4.46
C LYS A 272 -3.57 27.74 -3.85
N ALA A 273 -4.76 27.19 -3.58
CA ALA A 273 -4.89 25.79 -3.16
C ALA A 273 -4.72 24.84 -4.37
N GLU A 274 -4.62 23.52 -4.16
CA GLU A 274 -4.57 22.52 -5.25
C GLU A 274 -5.74 22.66 -6.26
N GLN A 275 -6.85 23.24 -5.80
CA GLN A 275 -7.97 23.69 -6.61
C GLN A 275 -8.41 25.08 -6.14
N PRO A 276 -8.93 25.95 -7.04
CA PRO A 276 -9.48 27.24 -6.63
C PRO A 276 -10.73 27.02 -5.76
N LEU A 277 -10.71 27.57 -4.56
CA LEU A 277 -11.82 27.53 -3.61
C LEU A 277 -12.56 28.86 -3.65
N ARG A 278 -13.89 28.80 -3.65
CA ARG A 278 -14.75 29.99 -3.59
C ARG A 278 -15.94 29.71 -2.70
N GLY A 279 -16.52 30.72 -2.10
CA GLY A 279 -17.61 30.49 -1.20
C GLY A 279 -18.29 31.74 -0.70
N THR A 280 -19.29 31.52 0.14
CA THR A 280 -20.01 32.58 0.81
C THR A 280 -19.86 32.50 2.32
N LEU A 281 -19.96 33.63 2.99
CA LEU A 281 -19.93 33.78 4.44
C LEU A 281 -21.13 34.62 4.87
N SER A 282 -21.96 34.05 5.72
CA SER A 282 -22.98 34.80 6.46
C SER A 282 -22.68 34.64 7.95
N ALA A 283 -22.69 35.74 8.71
CA ALA A 283 -22.43 35.69 10.14
C ALA A 283 -23.26 36.74 10.87
N THR A 284 -23.71 36.42 12.08
CA THR A 284 -24.38 37.38 12.96
C THR A 284 -23.72 37.34 14.33
N LEU A 285 -23.25 38.51 14.77
CA LEU A 285 -22.74 38.76 16.11
C LEU A 285 -23.79 39.54 16.91
N SER A 286 -24.43 38.89 17.86
CA SER A 286 -25.42 39.50 18.76
C SER A 286 -24.75 40.01 20.05
N ASN A 287 -25.37 41.00 20.68
CA ASN A 287 -24.88 41.70 21.87
C ASN A 287 -23.48 42.34 21.70
N TRP A 288 -23.14 42.79 20.48
CA TRP A 288 -21.80 43.30 20.17
C TRP A 288 -21.42 44.58 20.94
N GLN A 289 -22.40 45.30 21.51
CA GLN A 289 -22.18 46.47 22.38
C GLN A 289 -21.98 46.11 23.87
N LYS A 290 -22.18 44.84 24.25
CA LYS A 290 -22.00 44.36 25.63
C LYS A 290 -20.57 43.79 25.80
N THR A 291 -20.31 43.20 26.97
CA THR A 291 -19.02 42.54 27.23
C THR A 291 -18.80 41.36 26.28
N ILE A 292 -17.54 41.01 25.99
CA ILE A 292 -17.20 39.92 25.06
C ILE A 292 -17.83 38.57 25.45
N THR A 293 -18.04 38.34 26.75
CA THR A 293 -18.69 37.15 27.29
C THR A 293 -20.20 37.11 27.04
N ASP A 294 -20.85 38.25 26.83
CA ASP A 294 -22.27 38.36 26.46
C ASP A 294 -22.50 38.22 24.95
N MET A 295 -21.44 38.35 24.15
CA MET A 295 -21.51 38.29 22.70
C MET A 295 -21.80 36.86 22.23
N ARG A 296 -22.67 36.76 21.22
CA ARG A 296 -23.05 35.49 20.61
C ARG A 296 -22.79 35.51 19.12
N LEU A 297 -22.00 34.56 18.63
CA LEU A 297 -21.66 34.41 17.22
C LEU A 297 -22.46 33.26 16.60
N THR A 298 -23.09 33.53 15.47
CA THR A 298 -23.59 32.53 14.52
C THR A 298 -22.88 32.73 13.20
N ALA A 299 -22.50 31.65 12.53
CA ALA A 299 -21.85 31.76 11.23
C ALA A 299 -22.20 30.59 10.32
N ARG A 300 -22.23 30.86 9.02
CA ARG A 300 -22.42 29.88 7.96
C ARG A 300 -21.42 30.20 6.86
N ILE A 301 -20.49 29.28 6.63
CA ILE A 301 -19.47 29.38 5.59
C ILE A 301 -19.73 28.30 4.57
N SER A 302 -19.95 28.67 3.31
CA SER A 302 -19.99 27.72 2.21
C SER A 302 -18.66 27.72 1.47
N VAL A 303 -18.26 26.56 0.96
CA VAL A 303 -17.08 26.35 0.12
C VAL A 303 -17.51 25.52 -1.08
N VAL A 304 -17.24 26.02 -2.27
CA VAL A 304 -17.45 25.34 -3.55
C VAL A 304 -16.13 24.75 -4.02
N THR A 305 -16.17 23.47 -4.37
CA THR A 305 -15.06 22.65 -4.88
C THR A 305 -15.38 22.16 -6.28
N GLN A 306 -14.38 21.78 -7.08
CA GLN A 306 -14.59 21.37 -8.47
C GLN A 306 -13.69 20.21 -8.87
N GLY A 307 -14.27 19.19 -9.51
CA GLY A 307 -13.54 18.08 -10.13
C GLY A 307 -14.17 17.63 -11.44
N LYS A 308 -13.68 16.51 -11.99
CA LYS A 308 -14.24 15.85 -13.19
C LYS A 308 -15.72 15.50 -13.03
N ARG A 309 -16.16 15.29 -11.79
CA ARG A 309 -17.55 14.96 -11.42
C ARG A 309 -18.41 16.20 -11.12
N GLY A 310 -18.00 17.38 -11.57
CA GLY A 310 -18.73 18.64 -11.41
C GLY A 310 -18.37 19.41 -10.13
N LYS A 311 -19.25 20.32 -9.72
CA LYS A 311 -19.08 21.14 -8.51
C LYS A 311 -19.61 20.42 -7.27
N GLY A 312 -18.90 20.53 -6.15
CA GLY A 312 -19.35 20.11 -4.82
C GLY A 312 -19.44 21.31 -3.89
N THR A 313 -20.37 21.34 -2.95
CA THR A 313 -20.46 22.40 -1.93
C THR A 313 -20.39 21.79 -0.54
N VAL A 314 -19.52 22.35 0.29
CA VAL A 314 -19.42 22.05 1.73
C VAL A 314 -19.87 23.28 2.50
N VAL A 315 -20.64 23.07 3.55
CA VAL A 315 -21.12 24.13 4.44
C VAL A 315 -20.62 23.84 5.85
N LEU A 316 -19.90 24.81 6.42
CA LEU A 316 -19.60 24.89 7.84
C LEU A 316 -20.65 25.76 8.52
N GLN A 317 -21.38 25.20 9.47
CA GLN A 317 -22.39 25.90 10.26
C GLN A 317 -21.93 25.98 11.71
N LEU A 318 -21.78 27.20 12.22
CA LEU A 318 -21.71 27.50 13.65
C LEU A 318 -23.12 27.87 14.13
N PRO A 319 -23.70 27.15 15.10
CA PRO A 319 -24.88 27.60 15.81
C PRO A 319 -24.51 28.79 16.71
N GLU A 320 -25.49 29.31 17.44
CA GLU A 320 -25.25 30.44 18.35
C GLU A 320 -24.30 30.04 19.48
N THR A 321 -23.11 30.64 19.50
CA THR A 321 -22.01 30.28 20.39
C THR A 321 -21.50 31.51 21.13
N GLY A 322 -21.19 31.34 22.42
CA GLY A 322 -20.60 32.42 23.23
C GLY A 322 -19.12 32.62 22.88
N LEU A 323 -18.63 33.85 22.97
CA LEU A 323 -17.22 34.17 22.79
C LEU A 323 -16.49 34.19 24.14
N SER A 324 -15.26 33.71 24.17
CA SER A 324 -14.42 33.64 25.37
C SER A 324 -12.95 33.86 25.01
N LEU A 325 -12.21 34.57 25.86
CA LEU A 325 -10.80 34.92 25.67
C LEU A 325 -9.83 33.91 26.31
N THR A 326 -10.27 33.13 27.29
CA THR A 326 -9.41 32.21 28.06
C THR A 326 -9.48 30.75 27.58
N GLY A 327 -10.50 30.43 26.78
CA GLY A 327 -10.71 29.11 26.18
C GLY A 327 -12.08 29.04 25.52
N PHE A 328 -12.18 28.37 24.37
CA PHE A 328 -13.41 28.28 23.59
C PHE A 328 -13.99 26.87 23.61
N GLU A 329 -15.32 26.78 23.52
CA GLU A 329 -16.08 25.56 23.26
C GLU A 329 -17.14 25.89 22.20
N ILE A 330 -16.77 25.69 20.93
CA ILE A 330 -17.54 26.13 19.77
C ILE A 330 -18.06 24.88 19.04
N PRO A 331 -19.33 24.48 19.24
CA PRO A 331 -19.96 23.49 18.39
C PRO A 331 -20.00 23.98 16.94
N PHE A 332 -19.79 23.07 15.99
CA PHE A 332 -19.95 23.34 14.57
C PHE A 332 -20.37 22.07 13.83
N GLU A 333 -20.97 22.23 12.65
CA GLU A 333 -21.29 21.14 11.74
C GLU A 333 -20.71 21.42 10.37
N LEU A 334 -19.88 20.52 9.87
CA LEU A 334 -19.42 20.52 8.49
C LEU A 334 -20.23 19.49 7.69
N ALA A 335 -20.97 19.91 6.67
CA ALA A 335 -21.80 19.02 5.86
C ALA A 335 -21.75 19.39 4.38
N GLY A 336 -21.77 18.37 3.51
CA GLY A 336 -21.86 18.57 2.07
C GLY A 336 -20.97 17.64 1.28
N GLN A 337 -20.51 18.10 0.12
CA GLN A 337 -19.78 17.34 -0.88
C GLN A 337 -18.52 18.08 -1.33
N VAL A 338 -17.40 17.37 -1.34
CA VAL A 338 -16.13 17.76 -1.94
C VAL A 338 -15.94 16.98 -3.23
N ASN A 339 -15.66 17.68 -4.32
CA ASN A 339 -15.18 17.11 -5.56
C ASN A 339 -13.74 17.58 -5.78
N SER A 340 -12.82 16.66 -6.03
CA SER A 340 -11.44 16.98 -6.40
C SER A 340 -10.94 15.94 -7.39
N GLN A 341 -10.37 16.38 -8.51
CA GLN A 341 -9.93 15.49 -9.60
C GLN A 341 -11.03 14.48 -10.00
N ASP A 342 -10.78 13.17 -9.91
CA ASP A 342 -11.77 12.11 -10.17
C ASP A 342 -12.36 11.50 -8.88
N MET A 343 -12.08 12.12 -7.74
CA MET A 343 -12.58 11.72 -6.43
C MET A 343 -13.76 12.60 -6.02
N TRP A 344 -14.73 11.93 -5.40
CA TRP A 344 -15.89 12.53 -4.76
C TRP A 344 -15.87 12.10 -3.30
N ALA A 345 -16.13 13.03 -2.39
CA ALA A 345 -16.38 12.76 -0.99
C ALA A 345 -17.59 13.55 -0.50
N ALA A 346 -18.44 12.95 0.34
CA ALA A 346 -19.54 13.65 0.97
C ALA A 346 -19.77 13.12 2.37
N GLY A 347 -20.28 13.97 3.26
CA GLY A 347 -20.48 13.59 4.64
C GLY A 347 -21.08 14.69 5.49
N ARG A 348 -21.26 14.33 6.75
CA ARG A 348 -21.67 15.22 7.83
C ARG A 348 -20.73 14.98 9.01
N LEU A 349 -20.20 16.05 9.58
CA LEU A 349 -19.21 16.05 10.63
C LEU A 349 -19.64 17.08 11.70
N PRO A 350 -20.54 16.69 12.63
CA PRO A 350 -20.79 17.47 13.83
C PRO A 350 -19.58 17.35 14.76
N ALA A 351 -19.10 18.48 15.27
CA ALA A 351 -17.93 18.52 16.13
C ALA A 351 -17.98 19.72 17.09
N VAL A 352 -17.09 19.72 18.08
CA VAL A 352 -16.90 20.83 19.01
C VAL A 352 -15.43 21.22 18.99
N LEU A 353 -15.14 22.47 18.65
CA LEU A 353 -13.83 23.06 18.73
C LEU A 353 -13.59 23.49 20.18
N THR A 354 -12.56 22.94 20.81
CA THR A 354 -12.20 23.18 22.22
C THR A 354 -10.75 23.61 22.36
N GLY A 355 -10.37 24.23 23.48
CA GLY A 355 -8.97 24.57 23.80
C GLY A 355 -8.72 26.07 23.77
N THR A 356 -7.48 26.46 23.46
CA THR A 356 -7.04 27.85 23.35
C THR A 356 -6.67 28.19 21.90
N LEU A 357 -6.45 29.47 21.59
CA LEU A 357 -6.00 29.89 20.26
C LEU A 357 -4.67 29.25 19.85
N SER A 358 -3.80 28.93 20.81
CA SER A 358 -2.51 28.29 20.56
C SER A 358 -2.59 26.76 20.44
N ASP A 359 -3.58 26.12 21.06
CA ASP A 359 -3.77 24.66 21.04
C ASP A 359 -5.25 24.27 20.81
N PRO A 360 -5.77 24.44 19.58
CA PRO A 360 -7.13 24.05 19.23
C PRO A 360 -7.26 22.53 19.07
N VAL A 361 -8.32 21.96 19.63
CA VAL A 361 -8.68 20.54 19.49
C VAL A 361 -10.12 20.41 19.01
N VAL A 362 -10.30 19.73 17.87
CA VAL A 362 -11.63 19.41 17.32
C VAL A 362 -12.08 18.05 17.83
N ARG A 363 -13.17 18.01 18.59
CA ARG A 363 -13.79 16.78 19.10
C ARG A 363 -14.98 16.40 18.23
N ILE A 364 -14.92 15.25 17.56
CA ILE A 364 -15.93 14.82 16.61
C ILE A 364 -17.07 14.09 17.34
N SER A 365 -18.29 14.58 17.16
CA SER A 365 -19.49 14.11 17.84
C SER A 365 -20.12 12.88 17.17
N SER A 366 -21.16 12.32 17.80
CA SER A 366 -21.92 11.21 17.23
C SER A 366 -22.60 11.58 15.91
N GLY A 367 -22.74 10.61 15.02
CA GLY A 367 -23.33 10.81 13.68
C GLY A 367 -22.35 11.28 12.60
N ALA A 368 -21.06 11.47 12.94
CA ALA A 368 -20.02 11.80 11.98
C ALA A 368 -19.70 10.65 11.01
N LEU A 369 -19.91 10.88 9.72
CA LEU A 369 -19.62 9.93 8.65
C LEU A 369 -19.18 10.64 7.38
N ILE A 370 -18.01 10.23 6.85
CA ILE A 370 -17.54 10.62 5.52
C ILE A 370 -17.64 9.42 4.59
N ARG A 371 -18.11 9.65 3.37
CA ARG A 371 -18.15 8.68 2.27
C ARG A 371 -17.33 9.21 1.11
N ALA A 372 -16.57 8.35 0.44
CA ALA A 372 -15.84 8.71 -0.77
C ALA A 372 -15.88 7.61 -1.83
N ARG A 373 -15.71 8.01 -3.10
CA ARG A 373 -15.60 7.13 -4.27
C ARG A 373 -14.93 7.86 -5.43
N GLY A 374 -14.29 7.14 -6.34
CA GLY A 374 -13.61 7.73 -7.49
C GLY A 374 -12.36 6.98 -7.90
N GLN A 375 -11.62 7.54 -8.84
CA GLN A 375 -10.34 6.99 -9.28
C GLN A 375 -9.21 7.58 -8.43
N LEU A 376 -8.50 6.75 -7.66
CA LEU A 376 -7.38 7.20 -6.82
C LEU A 376 -6.05 7.21 -7.59
N SER A 377 -5.86 6.24 -8.48
CA SER A 377 -4.71 6.13 -9.39
C SER A 377 -5.15 5.47 -10.70
N PRO A 378 -4.36 5.44 -11.79
CA PRO A 378 -4.76 4.80 -13.05
C PRO A 378 -5.22 3.34 -12.93
N THR A 379 -4.72 2.61 -11.93
CA THR A 379 -5.02 1.19 -11.71
C THR A 379 -5.94 0.92 -10.51
N LEU A 380 -6.24 1.93 -9.67
CA LEU A 380 -6.99 1.74 -8.44
C LEU A 380 -8.23 2.63 -8.37
N GLN A 381 -9.40 2.00 -8.40
CA GLN A 381 -10.69 2.63 -8.24
C GLN A 381 -11.25 2.37 -6.84
N VAL A 382 -11.68 3.43 -6.16
CA VAL A 382 -12.44 3.35 -4.89
C VAL A 382 -13.93 3.32 -5.23
N GLU A 383 -14.57 2.18 -5.08
CA GLU A 383 -16.01 2.03 -5.27
C GLU A 383 -16.79 2.59 -4.07
N GLU A 384 -16.29 2.33 -2.86
CA GLU A 384 -16.87 2.79 -1.61
C GLU A 384 -15.76 2.95 -0.55
N LEU A 385 -15.65 4.13 0.04
CA LEU A 385 -14.90 4.37 1.27
C LEU A 385 -15.86 4.99 2.27
N ARG A 386 -15.99 4.41 3.47
CA ARG A 386 -16.79 4.95 4.57
C ARG A 386 -15.93 5.08 5.81
N LEU A 387 -15.89 6.28 6.37
CA LEU A 387 -15.10 6.66 7.54
C LEU A 387 -16.03 7.17 8.64
N PRO A 388 -16.46 6.30 9.56
CA PRO A 388 -17.10 6.72 10.80
C PRO A 388 -16.05 7.42 11.68
N LEU A 389 -16.33 8.66 12.10
CA LEU A 389 -15.37 9.46 12.88
C LEU A 389 -15.88 9.81 14.29
N ALA A 390 -17.05 9.29 14.67
CA ALA A 390 -17.64 9.57 15.97
C ALA A 390 -16.71 9.18 17.13
N GLY A 391 -16.50 10.10 18.08
CA GLY A 391 -15.64 9.88 19.25
C GLY A 391 -14.14 10.07 18.98
N THR A 392 -13.75 10.53 17.78
CA THR A 392 -12.37 10.92 17.50
C THR A 392 -12.11 12.38 17.89
N ARG A 393 -10.84 12.71 18.12
CA ARG A 393 -10.34 14.08 18.27
C ARG A 393 -9.24 14.34 17.27
N LEU A 394 -9.20 15.55 16.73
CA LEU A 394 -8.15 16.05 15.84
C LEU A 394 -7.46 17.22 16.54
N SER A 395 -6.17 17.09 16.78
CA SER A 395 -5.28 18.17 17.24
C SER A 395 -4.17 18.41 16.21
N GLN A 396 -3.29 19.37 16.48
CA GLN A 396 -2.09 19.58 15.66
C GLN A 396 -1.19 18.34 15.58
N ALA A 397 -1.17 17.52 16.64
CA ALA A 397 -0.38 16.30 16.70
C ALA A 397 -0.99 15.14 15.86
N GLY A 398 -2.29 15.19 15.53
CA GLY A 398 -2.96 14.19 14.69
C GLY A 398 -4.29 13.69 15.23
N ILE A 399 -4.78 12.59 14.64
CA ILE A 399 -6.08 11.99 15.00
C ILE A 399 -5.91 11.06 16.19
N SER A 400 -6.78 11.16 17.19
CA SER A 400 -6.86 10.20 18.30
C SER A 400 -8.27 9.67 18.50
N GLY A 401 -8.38 8.44 18.99
CA GLY A 401 -9.65 7.74 19.23
C GLY A 401 -9.94 6.65 18.19
N PRO A 402 -11.20 6.17 18.10
CA PRO A 402 -11.57 5.08 17.20
C PRO A 402 -11.45 5.50 15.73
N LEU A 403 -10.55 4.87 14.99
CA LEU A 403 -10.31 5.15 13.57
C LEU A 403 -10.65 3.91 12.74
N ASP A 404 -11.90 3.89 12.27
CA ASP A 404 -12.50 2.79 11.53
C ASP A 404 -12.67 3.15 10.05
N ALA A 405 -12.60 2.15 9.16
CA ALA A 405 -12.84 2.32 7.73
C ALA A 405 -13.56 1.11 7.14
N ILE A 406 -14.47 1.35 6.20
CA ILE A 406 -15.03 0.30 5.34
C ILE A 406 -14.68 0.67 3.91
N VAL A 407 -14.00 -0.22 3.21
CA VAL A 407 -13.38 0.05 1.92
C VAL A 407 -13.79 -1.02 0.93
N THR A 408 -14.22 -0.59 -0.24
CA THR A 408 -14.37 -1.42 -1.45
C THR A 408 -13.55 -0.79 -2.55
N ILE A 409 -12.55 -1.52 -3.03
CA ILE A 409 -11.65 -1.11 -4.10
C ILE A 409 -11.73 -2.12 -5.25
N ASN A 410 -11.54 -1.61 -6.46
CA ASN A 410 -11.43 -2.39 -7.67
C ASN A 410 -10.13 -2.01 -8.39
N ASN A 411 -9.34 -3.03 -8.71
CA ASN A 411 -8.18 -2.90 -9.56
C ASN A 411 -8.37 -3.85 -10.76
N PRO A 412 -8.39 -3.34 -12.01
CA PRO A 412 -8.64 -4.16 -13.19
C PRO A 412 -7.70 -5.36 -13.37
N GLU A 413 -6.47 -5.26 -12.85
CA GLU A 413 -5.42 -6.28 -12.95
C GLU A 413 -5.43 -7.22 -11.75
N LEU A 414 -5.49 -6.68 -10.52
CA LEU A 414 -5.41 -7.46 -9.28
C LEU A 414 -6.75 -8.06 -8.85
N GLY A 415 -7.86 -7.38 -9.15
CA GLY A 415 -9.22 -7.77 -8.82
C GLY A 415 -9.91 -6.82 -7.82
N ARG A 416 -11.02 -7.29 -7.25
CA ARG A 416 -11.91 -6.48 -6.40
C ARG A 416 -11.84 -6.94 -4.95
N TYR A 417 -11.74 -5.99 -4.01
CA TYR A 417 -11.58 -6.25 -2.58
C TYR A 417 -12.55 -5.42 -1.77
N ARG A 418 -13.17 -6.04 -0.76
CA ARG A 418 -14.01 -5.37 0.23
C ARG A 418 -13.53 -5.75 1.63
N PHE A 419 -13.21 -4.75 2.44
CA PHE A 419 -12.73 -4.98 3.80
C PHE A 419 -13.17 -3.89 4.76
N GLN A 420 -13.17 -4.25 6.04
CA GLN A 420 -13.39 -3.35 7.14
C GLN A 420 -12.14 -3.33 8.01
N MET A 421 -11.73 -2.13 8.42
CA MET A 421 -10.70 -1.90 9.40
C MET A 421 -11.35 -1.27 10.63
N LYS A 422 -11.01 -1.77 11.81
CA LYS A 422 -11.30 -1.12 13.07
C LYS A 422 -10.01 -0.83 13.81
N GLY A 423 -9.88 0.36 14.36
CA GLY A 423 -8.63 0.74 14.98
C GLY A 423 -8.72 1.81 16.05
N GLN A 424 -7.61 2.00 16.74
CA GLN A 424 -7.42 3.03 17.76
C GLN A 424 -6.18 3.84 17.41
N ALA A 425 -6.41 5.13 17.19
CA ALA A 425 -5.39 6.11 16.85
C ALA A 425 -4.97 6.92 18.10
N ARG A 426 -3.70 7.32 18.13
CA ARG A 426 -3.10 8.20 19.15
C ARG A 426 -2.22 9.18 18.38
N GLU A 427 -2.69 10.41 18.26
CA GLU A 427 -2.00 11.49 17.55
C GLU A 427 -1.47 11.03 16.19
N PHE A 428 -2.30 10.26 15.47
CA PHE A 428 -1.90 9.57 14.27
C PHE A 428 -1.96 10.51 13.06
N LEU A 429 -0.86 10.54 12.33
CA LEU A 429 -0.73 11.01 10.96
C LEU A 429 0.10 9.97 10.18
N PRO A 430 0.06 9.96 8.84
CA PRO A 430 0.97 9.10 8.09
C PRO A 430 2.43 9.37 8.47
N ASP A 431 3.14 8.31 8.87
CA ASP A 431 4.54 8.36 9.28
C ASP A 431 4.83 9.11 10.61
N SER A 432 3.81 9.49 11.39
CA SER A 432 3.97 9.98 12.78
C SER A 432 2.83 9.54 13.72
N GLY A 433 3.15 9.23 14.98
CA GLY A 433 2.16 8.80 15.99
C GLY A 433 1.76 7.33 15.85
N HIS A 434 0.59 6.94 16.38
CA HIS A 434 0.23 5.51 16.50
C HIS A 434 -1.18 5.17 16.03
N TRP A 435 -1.32 4.13 15.22
CA TRP A 435 -2.59 3.53 14.86
C TRP A 435 -2.53 2.01 14.96
N TYR A 436 -3.31 1.44 15.87
CA TYR A 436 -3.48 -0.01 16.00
C TYR A 436 -4.76 -0.43 15.31
N TRP A 437 -4.70 -1.46 14.48
CA TRP A 437 -5.85 -1.86 13.66
C TRP A 437 -6.06 -3.37 13.61
N GLN A 438 -7.32 -3.74 13.41
CA GLN A 438 -7.78 -5.06 13.02
C GLN A 438 -8.48 -4.92 11.67
N VAL A 439 -8.25 -5.88 10.77
CA VAL A 439 -8.83 -5.87 9.43
C VAL A 439 -9.48 -7.21 9.15
N TRP A 440 -10.61 -7.20 8.44
CA TRP A 440 -11.20 -8.40 7.87
C TRP A 440 -11.97 -8.07 6.61
N GLY A 441 -12.04 -9.02 5.70
CA GLY A 441 -12.69 -8.81 4.42
C GLY A 441 -12.58 -10.01 3.50
N ASN A 442 -12.92 -9.75 2.25
CA ASN A 442 -12.88 -10.70 1.18
C ASN A 442 -12.51 -10.02 -0.13
N GLY A 443 -12.07 -10.80 -1.10
CA GLY A 443 -11.80 -10.29 -2.43
C GLY A 443 -11.68 -11.39 -3.46
N ASN A 444 -11.43 -10.96 -4.68
CA ASN A 444 -11.08 -11.81 -5.80
C ASN A 444 -9.69 -11.41 -6.29
N VAL A 445 -8.76 -12.36 -6.32
CA VAL A 445 -7.41 -12.19 -6.85
C VAL A 445 -7.41 -12.71 -8.28
N LYS A 446 -7.62 -11.79 -9.23
CA LYS A 446 -7.84 -12.10 -10.64
C LYS A 446 -6.70 -12.89 -11.29
N PRO A 447 -5.40 -12.58 -11.07
CA PRO A 447 -4.30 -13.34 -11.66
C PRO A 447 -4.23 -14.80 -11.21
N LEU A 448 -4.79 -15.11 -10.03
CA LEU A 448 -4.82 -16.45 -9.44
C LEU A 448 -6.18 -17.14 -9.57
N SER A 449 -7.15 -16.47 -10.24
CA SER A 449 -8.55 -16.89 -10.30
C SER A 449 -9.08 -17.37 -8.93
N ALA A 450 -8.74 -16.63 -7.87
CA ALA A 450 -8.91 -17.07 -6.50
C ALA A 450 -9.83 -16.13 -5.72
N ASP A 451 -10.88 -16.68 -5.12
CA ASP A 451 -11.63 -15.99 -4.08
C ASP A 451 -10.99 -16.25 -2.72
N TRP A 452 -10.77 -15.19 -1.95
CA TRP A 452 -10.17 -15.29 -0.63
C TRP A 452 -10.92 -14.46 0.40
N THR A 453 -10.94 -14.95 1.64
CA THR A 453 -11.24 -14.19 2.83
C THR A 453 -9.96 -13.96 3.60
N PHE A 454 -9.89 -12.84 4.31
CA PHE A 454 -8.73 -12.53 5.13
C PHE A 454 -9.17 -11.83 6.41
N SER A 455 -8.41 -12.07 7.48
CA SER A 455 -8.46 -11.31 8.71
C SER A 455 -7.05 -11.09 9.24
N GLY A 456 -6.86 -10.05 10.01
CA GLY A 456 -5.54 -9.71 10.51
C GLY A 456 -5.55 -8.58 11.52
N ALA A 457 -4.38 -8.34 12.09
CA ALA A 457 -4.17 -7.24 13.02
C ALA A 457 -2.75 -6.71 12.90
N GLY A 458 -2.60 -5.41 13.08
CA GLY A 458 -1.33 -4.74 12.90
C GLY A 458 -1.27 -3.40 13.61
N SER A 459 -0.29 -2.62 13.22
CA SER A 459 -0.08 -1.26 13.69
C SER A 459 0.69 -0.44 12.66
N TRP A 460 0.45 0.86 12.65
CA TRP A 460 1.30 1.87 12.05
C TRP A 460 1.82 2.74 13.20
N ILE A 461 3.11 2.67 13.50
CA ILE A 461 3.75 3.40 14.59
C ILE A 461 4.89 4.19 14.00
N GLU A 462 4.82 5.52 14.07
CA GLU A 462 5.73 6.41 13.37
C GLU A 462 5.81 5.98 11.89
N ASN A 463 7.00 5.68 11.39
CA ASN A 463 7.26 5.18 10.04
C ASN A 463 7.28 3.64 9.93
N GLU A 464 6.90 2.88 10.97
CA GLU A 464 6.85 1.41 10.93
C GLU A 464 5.41 0.90 10.69
N ILE A 465 5.20 0.12 9.62
CA ILE A 465 3.98 -0.67 9.44
C ILE A 465 4.26 -2.12 9.81
N ARG A 466 3.49 -2.64 10.78
CA ARG A 466 3.64 -4.00 11.28
C ARG A 466 2.34 -4.79 11.15
N VAL A 467 2.38 -5.94 10.48
CA VAL A 467 1.29 -6.93 10.48
C VAL A 467 1.67 -8.05 11.44
N ARG A 468 0.94 -8.17 12.56
CA ARG A 468 1.22 -9.15 13.63
C ARG A 468 0.42 -10.44 13.48
N ARG A 469 -0.72 -10.37 12.79
CA ARG A 469 -1.60 -11.50 12.50
C ARG A 469 -2.14 -11.36 11.09
N LEU A 470 -2.10 -12.45 10.34
CA LEU A 470 -2.78 -12.61 9.06
C LEU A 470 -3.27 -14.05 9.02
N ASP A 471 -4.57 -14.19 8.78
CA ASP A 471 -5.23 -15.45 8.57
C ASP A 471 -6.02 -15.33 7.28
N THR A 472 -5.90 -16.31 6.39
CA THR A 472 -6.58 -16.28 5.09
C THR A 472 -7.27 -17.60 4.82
N GLY A 473 -8.39 -17.53 4.09
CA GLY A 473 -9.12 -18.69 3.59
C GLY A 473 -9.34 -18.56 2.09
N PHE A 474 -8.65 -19.38 1.30
CA PHE A 474 -8.86 -19.44 -0.14
C PHE A 474 -9.76 -20.63 -0.49
N LYS A 475 -10.75 -20.43 -1.38
CA LYS A 475 -11.52 -21.56 -1.91
C LYS A 475 -10.64 -22.49 -2.77
N GLY A 476 -9.74 -21.89 -3.54
CA GLY A 476 -8.76 -22.55 -4.39
C GLY A 476 -7.94 -21.49 -5.14
N ILE A 477 -6.76 -21.89 -5.62
CA ILE A 477 -5.92 -21.07 -6.50
C ILE A 477 -5.79 -21.81 -7.82
N ARG A 478 -5.90 -21.10 -8.95
CA ARG A 478 -5.67 -21.67 -10.29
C ARG A 478 -4.75 -20.76 -11.08
N TYR A 479 -3.67 -21.32 -11.59
CA TYR A 479 -2.71 -20.59 -12.41
C TYR A 479 -2.14 -21.52 -13.48
N GLY A 480 -2.40 -21.22 -14.75
CA GLY A 480 -2.01 -22.08 -15.88
C GLY A 480 -2.56 -23.51 -15.71
N MET A 481 -1.66 -24.49 -15.76
CA MET A 481 -1.99 -25.92 -15.57
C MET A 481 -2.03 -26.37 -14.09
N MET A 482 -1.73 -25.46 -13.16
CA MET A 482 -1.65 -25.77 -11.73
C MET A 482 -2.89 -25.30 -11.00
N SER A 483 -3.34 -26.10 -10.02
CA SER A 483 -4.37 -25.69 -9.08
C SER A 483 -4.07 -26.15 -7.66
N MET A 484 -4.40 -25.31 -6.67
CA MET A 484 -4.24 -25.62 -5.25
C MET A 484 -5.60 -25.72 -4.57
N GLU A 485 -5.78 -26.76 -3.77
CA GLU A 485 -7.01 -27.02 -3.04
C GLU A 485 -6.96 -26.44 -1.62
N SER A 486 -7.94 -25.59 -1.30
CA SER A 486 -8.08 -24.91 0.00
C SER A 486 -6.77 -24.34 0.57
N PRO A 487 -6.04 -23.47 -0.16
CA PRO A 487 -4.84 -22.87 0.39
C PRO A 487 -5.14 -21.96 1.59
N ALA A 488 -4.22 -21.88 2.53
CA ALA A 488 -4.26 -20.98 3.68
C ALA A 488 -2.88 -20.37 3.94
N LEU A 489 -2.81 -19.05 3.89
CA LEU A 489 -1.62 -18.25 4.21
C LEU A 489 -1.74 -17.70 5.64
N THR A 490 -0.72 -17.95 6.46
CA THR A 490 -0.58 -17.46 7.83
C THR A 490 0.81 -16.85 8.07
N LEU A 491 0.97 -16.09 9.17
CA LEU A 491 2.27 -15.56 9.59
C LEU A 491 2.98 -16.51 10.54
N LEU A 492 4.26 -16.76 10.27
CA LEU A 492 5.19 -17.38 11.23
C LEU A 492 5.94 -16.32 12.04
N SER A 493 6.20 -15.15 11.45
CA SER A 493 6.69 -13.97 12.13
C SER A 493 5.96 -12.72 11.63
N PRO A 494 5.85 -11.66 12.45
CA PRO A 494 5.27 -10.41 11.99
C PRO A 494 5.93 -9.91 10.70
N VAL A 495 5.13 -9.32 9.82
CA VAL A 495 5.64 -8.56 8.67
C VAL A 495 5.90 -7.15 9.14
N VAL A 496 7.11 -6.65 8.95
CA VAL A 496 7.52 -5.30 9.34
C VAL A 496 8.01 -4.59 8.10
N TRP A 497 7.44 -3.42 7.83
CA TRP A 497 7.89 -2.51 6.80
C TRP A 497 8.26 -1.17 7.44
N GLN A 498 9.56 -0.91 7.50
CA GLN A 498 10.12 0.36 7.92
C GLN A 498 10.13 1.31 6.73
N ARG A 499 9.40 2.44 6.82
CA ARG A 499 9.20 3.43 5.75
C ARG A 499 10.12 4.63 5.89
N ASP A 500 11.42 4.37 6.01
CA ASP A 500 12.43 5.43 5.90
C ASP A 500 12.73 5.74 4.42
N ALA A 501 12.90 7.01 4.07
CA ALA A 501 13.17 7.45 2.70
C ALA A 501 14.48 6.85 2.15
N GLU A 502 15.50 6.73 3.00
CA GLU A 502 16.82 6.23 2.63
C GLU A 502 16.98 4.72 2.90
N ASN A 503 16.49 4.25 4.05
CA ASN A 503 16.72 2.88 4.54
C ASN A 503 15.42 2.09 4.73
N SER A 504 14.53 2.10 3.74
CA SER A 504 13.31 1.30 3.83
C SER A 504 13.63 -0.20 3.83
N VAL A 505 13.05 -0.93 4.79
CA VAL A 505 13.27 -2.36 4.97
C VAL A 505 11.94 -3.07 5.15
N LEU A 506 11.72 -4.12 4.36
CA LEU A 506 10.62 -5.05 4.47
C LEU A 506 11.16 -6.42 4.93
N SER A 507 10.55 -6.98 5.98
CA SER A 507 10.87 -8.32 6.46
C SER A 507 9.64 -9.06 6.99
N GLY A 508 9.64 -10.39 6.91
CA GLY A 508 8.59 -11.22 7.49
C GLY A 508 8.73 -12.70 7.17
N GLN A 509 7.93 -13.54 7.82
CA GLN A 509 7.85 -14.97 7.52
C GLN A 509 6.41 -15.43 7.45
N PHE A 510 6.11 -16.19 6.40
CA PHE A 510 4.78 -16.69 6.08
C PHE A 510 4.81 -18.21 5.95
N GLN A 511 3.67 -18.82 6.18
CA GLN A 511 3.42 -20.22 5.86
C GLN A 511 2.19 -20.30 4.94
N LEU A 512 2.33 -20.95 3.79
CA LEU A 512 1.22 -21.31 2.92
C LEU A 512 1.02 -22.82 2.98
N THR A 513 -0.16 -23.26 3.43
CA THR A 513 -0.54 -24.68 3.43
C THR A 513 -1.62 -24.94 2.39
N THR A 514 -1.65 -26.12 1.81
CA THR A 514 -2.71 -26.56 0.89
C THR A 514 -2.90 -28.07 1.02
N LYS A 515 -4.13 -28.56 0.78
CA LYS A 515 -4.43 -30.00 0.87
C LYS A 515 -3.86 -30.80 -0.29
N LYS A 516 -3.78 -30.18 -1.48
CA LYS A 516 -3.38 -30.86 -2.72
C LYS A 516 -3.02 -29.81 -3.78
N ILE A 517 -1.93 -30.04 -4.50
CA ILE A 517 -1.57 -29.25 -5.70
C ILE A 517 -1.75 -30.16 -6.90
N LYS A 518 -2.69 -29.87 -7.79
CA LYS A 518 -2.89 -30.64 -9.03
C LYS A 518 -2.11 -30.00 -10.17
N ILE A 519 -1.47 -30.84 -10.97
CA ILE A 519 -0.71 -30.49 -12.17
C ILE A 519 -1.18 -31.46 -13.26
N ASP A 520 -2.14 -31.03 -14.08
CA ASP A 520 -2.83 -31.91 -15.04
C ASP A 520 -3.43 -33.17 -14.36
N GLN A 521 -3.04 -34.38 -14.78
CA GLN A 521 -3.47 -35.66 -14.16
C GLN A 521 -2.65 -36.05 -12.92
N SER A 522 -1.58 -35.33 -12.63
CA SER A 522 -0.65 -35.57 -11.53
C SER A 522 -0.95 -34.65 -10.35
N TYR A 523 -0.42 -34.97 -9.16
CA TYR A 523 -0.57 -34.09 -8.01
C TYR A 523 0.56 -34.18 -7.00
N LEU A 524 0.78 -33.10 -6.25
CA LEU A 524 1.46 -33.15 -4.96
C LEU A 524 0.40 -33.29 -3.85
N PRO A 525 0.65 -34.12 -2.82
CA PRO A 525 -0.21 -34.25 -1.65
C PRO A 525 -0.19 -32.94 -0.82
N SER A 526 -0.69 -33.00 0.42
CA SER A 526 -0.73 -31.83 1.31
C SER A 526 0.63 -31.16 1.38
N ALA A 527 0.71 -29.90 0.99
CA ALA A 527 1.96 -29.17 0.81
C ALA A 527 2.03 -27.96 1.72
N THR A 528 3.22 -27.69 2.23
CA THR A 528 3.54 -26.56 3.09
C THR A 528 4.71 -25.80 2.49
N PHE A 529 4.51 -24.52 2.24
CA PHE A 529 5.55 -23.57 1.85
C PHE A 529 5.87 -22.69 3.06
N VAL A 530 7.13 -22.67 3.47
CA VAL A 530 7.65 -21.71 4.45
C VAL A 530 8.42 -20.65 3.70
N MET A 531 8.03 -19.38 3.84
CA MET A 531 8.53 -18.25 3.05
C MET A 531 9.08 -17.16 3.96
N ARG A 532 10.36 -16.85 3.84
CA ARG A 532 10.98 -15.66 4.46
C ARG A 532 11.11 -14.55 3.42
N VAL A 533 10.47 -13.43 3.68
CA VAL A 533 10.48 -12.24 2.82
C VAL A 533 11.49 -11.24 3.36
N THR A 534 12.33 -10.71 2.46
CA THR A 534 13.28 -9.63 2.73
C THR A 534 13.38 -8.70 1.52
N GLY A 535 13.23 -7.40 1.71
CA GLY A 535 13.21 -6.43 0.63
C GLY A 535 13.29 -4.99 1.11
N ARG A 536 13.06 -4.05 0.19
CA ARG A 536 12.94 -2.63 0.51
C ARG A 536 11.50 -2.29 0.91
N ASP A 537 10.56 -2.69 0.06
CA ASP A 537 9.14 -2.37 0.18
C ASP A 537 8.27 -3.42 -0.56
N PRO A 538 6.93 -3.34 -0.52
CA PRO A 538 6.05 -4.31 -1.17
C PRO A 538 6.20 -4.45 -2.71
N HIS A 539 6.92 -3.55 -3.38
CA HIS A 539 7.21 -3.62 -4.82
C HIS A 539 8.60 -4.17 -5.12
N ASP A 540 9.53 -4.22 -4.16
CA ASP A 540 10.85 -4.85 -4.33
C ASP A 540 11.19 -5.74 -3.13
N PHE A 541 11.05 -7.05 -3.32
CA PHE A 541 11.40 -8.02 -2.30
C PHE A 541 11.89 -9.34 -2.88
N SER A 542 12.58 -10.08 -2.02
CA SER A 542 12.98 -11.46 -2.27
C SER A 542 12.36 -12.39 -1.25
N VAL A 543 12.14 -13.64 -1.65
CA VAL A 543 11.63 -14.70 -0.80
C VAL A 543 12.62 -15.85 -0.83
N LYS A 544 13.00 -16.36 0.34
CA LYS A 544 13.72 -17.62 0.51
C LYS A 544 12.81 -18.58 1.26
N GLY A 545 12.71 -19.81 0.81
CA GLY A 545 11.76 -20.72 1.43
C GLY A 545 12.00 -22.19 1.14
N THR A 546 11.20 -23.00 1.82
CA THR A 546 11.15 -24.44 1.64
C THR A 546 9.74 -24.88 1.27
N LEU A 547 9.66 -25.89 0.41
CA LEU A 547 8.42 -26.61 0.08
C LEU A 547 8.58 -28.06 0.53
N SER A 548 7.65 -28.52 1.36
CA SER A 548 7.50 -29.93 1.70
C SER A 548 6.09 -30.39 1.35
N ALA A 549 5.95 -31.60 0.81
CA ALA A 549 4.65 -32.19 0.46
C ALA A 549 4.53 -33.64 0.94
N GLY A 550 3.39 -33.97 1.53
CA GLY A 550 3.14 -35.28 2.12
C GLY A 550 4.16 -35.59 3.23
N LYS A 551 4.53 -36.86 3.38
CA LYS A 551 5.54 -37.28 4.34
C LYS A 551 6.98 -37.18 3.82
N ASN A 552 7.17 -37.37 2.50
CA ASN A 552 8.47 -37.72 1.94
C ASN A 552 8.99 -36.76 0.85
N VAL A 553 8.19 -35.77 0.40
CA VAL A 553 8.67 -34.78 -0.59
C VAL A 553 9.17 -33.54 0.14
N GLY A 554 10.41 -33.15 -0.16
CA GLY A 554 11.09 -31.98 0.35
C GLY A 554 12.00 -32.26 1.57
N PRO A 555 12.60 -31.21 2.13
CA PRO A 555 12.37 -29.80 1.82
C PRO A 555 13.05 -29.36 0.50
N ILE A 556 12.24 -28.95 -0.47
CA ILE A 556 12.69 -28.33 -1.71
C ILE A 556 13.02 -26.88 -1.41
N GLN A 557 14.27 -26.47 -1.63
CA GLN A 557 14.72 -25.10 -1.38
C GLN A 557 14.37 -24.23 -2.58
N TYR A 558 13.79 -23.05 -2.36
CA TYR A 558 13.57 -22.09 -3.44
C TYR A 558 13.90 -20.67 -3.01
N TRP A 559 14.25 -19.87 -4.02
CA TRP A 559 14.44 -18.44 -3.91
C TRP A 559 13.69 -17.74 -5.04
N THR A 560 13.11 -16.58 -4.76
CA THR A 560 12.47 -15.74 -5.77
C THR A 560 12.67 -14.26 -5.47
N ARG A 561 12.67 -13.42 -6.50
CA ARG A 561 12.71 -11.96 -6.44
C ARG A 561 11.55 -11.39 -7.23
N TRP A 562 10.85 -10.45 -6.60
CA TRP A 562 9.85 -9.59 -7.19
C TRP A 562 10.45 -8.19 -7.36
N ASP A 563 10.44 -7.66 -8.57
CA ASP A 563 10.97 -6.33 -8.91
C ASP A 563 9.89 -5.29 -9.22
N GLY A 564 8.63 -5.58 -8.87
CA GLY A 564 7.49 -4.72 -9.15
C GLY A 564 6.79 -5.05 -10.47
N THR A 565 7.46 -5.79 -11.35
CA THR A 565 6.94 -6.17 -12.68
C THR A 565 6.97 -7.68 -12.93
N ARG A 566 8.03 -8.34 -12.47
CA ARG A 566 8.31 -9.74 -12.77
C ARG A 566 8.80 -10.48 -11.53
N LEU A 567 8.28 -11.70 -11.40
CA LEU A 567 8.78 -12.69 -10.46
C LEU A 567 9.84 -13.54 -11.16
N ARG A 568 11.03 -13.69 -10.56
CA ARG A 568 12.10 -14.57 -11.05
C ARG A 568 12.64 -15.39 -9.90
N GLY A 569 12.85 -16.68 -10.10
CA GLY A 569 13.33 -17.54 -9.03
C GLY A 569 13.91 -18.85 -9.50
N GLU A 570 14.41 -19.61 -8.53
CA GLU A 570 15.00 -20.92 -8.70
C GLU A 570 14.50 -21.85 -7.59
N ALA A 571 14.39 -23.14 -7.90
CA ALA A 571 14.05 -24.21 -6.99
C ALA A 571 15.03 -25.37 -7.16
N ARG A 572 15.46 -25.95 -6.04
CA ARG A 572 16.41 -27.06 -5.97
C ARG A 572 15.82 -28.18 -5.12
N TRP A 573 15.62 -29.33 -5.75
CA TRP A 573 15.25 -30.56 -5.10
C TRP A 573 16.52 -31.25 -4.61
N PRO A 574 16.67 -31.51 -3.30
CA PRO A 574 17.73 -32.39 -2.83
C PRO A 574 17.50 -33.82 -3.34
N GLU A 575 18.55 -34.62 -3.28
CA GLU A 575 18.50 -36.07 -3.54
C GLU A 575 17.53 -36.73 -2.57
N GLN A 576 16.54 -37.42 -3.11
CA GLN A 576 15.41 -37.99 -2.38
C GLN A 576 14.99 -39.32 -3.00
N ASP A 577 14.35 -40.16 -2.19
CA ASP A 577 13.77 -41.41 -2.64
C ASP A 577 12.71 -41.18 -3.74
N LEU A 578 12.83 -41.92 -4.83
CA LEU A 578 11.95 -41.83 -6.00
C LEU A 578 10.48 -42.10 -5.64
N ARG A 579 10.19 -42.97 -4.66
CA ARG A 579 8.83 -43.30 -4.20
C ARG A 579 8.07 -42.08 -3.68
N ALA A 580 8.77 -41.07 -3.15
CA ALA A 580 8.15 -39.83 -2.69
C ALA A 580 7.34 -39.13 -3.79
N PHE A 581 7.70 -39.36 -5.06
CA PHE A 581 7.11 -38.73 -6.23
C PHE A 581 6.06 -39.60 -6.94
N GLN A 582 5.60 -40.70 -6.34
CA GLN A 582 4.56 -41.58 -6.92
C GLN A 582 3.31 -40.81 -7.37
N THR A 583 2.92 -39.79 -6.62
CA THR A 583 1.75 -38.95 -6.90
C THR A 583 1.90 -38.07 -8.15
N LEU A 584 3.12 -37.89 -8.64
CA LEU A 584 3.41 -37.21 -9.90
C LEU A 584 3.24 -38.11 -11.13
N ILE A 585 3.06 -39.42 -10.93
CA ILE A 585 2.77 -40.38 -11.99
C ILE A 585 1.24 -40.57 -12.10
N PRO A 586 0.64 -40.47 -13.30
CA PRO A 586 -0.80 -40.68 -13.49
C PRO A 586 -1.26 -42.04 -12.96
N SER A 587 -2.34 -42.08 -12.19
CA SER A 587 -2.80 -43.30 -11.52
C SER A 587 -3.28 -44.40 -12.47
N ASP A 588 -3.71 -44.03 -13.67
CA ASP A 588 -4.17 -44.91 -14.74
C ASP A 588 -3.03 -45.51 -15.58
N SER A 589 -1.79 -45.02 -15.42
CA SER A 589 -0.62 -45.54 -16.13
C SER A 589 -0.23 -46.97 -15.76
N GLY A 590 -0.68 -47.47 -14.59
CA GLY A 590 -0.26 -48.76 -14.06
C GLY A 590 1.17 -48.80 -13.50
N ILE A 591 1.83 -47.63 -13.37
CA ILE A 591 3.22 -47.54 -12.88
C ILE A 591 3.25 -47.35 -11.36
N THR A 592 4.01 -48.18 -10.65
CA THR A 592 4.29 -48.03 -9.21
C THR A 592 5.80 -47.96 -8.97
N LEU A 593 6.30 -46.82 -8.51
CA LEU A 593 7.70 -46.57 -8.17
C LEU A 593 8.12 -47.45 -7.00
N ARG A 594 9.34 -48.00 -7.05
CA ARG A 594 9.88 -48.95 -6.07
C ARG A 594 11.14 -48.42 -5.39
N ASN A 595 12.25 -48.26 -6.13
CA ASN A 595 13.51 -47.71 -5.60
C ASN A 595 14.11 -46.68 -6.56
N GLY A 596 15.11 -45.95 -6.08
CA GLY A 596 15.90 -45.01 -6.87
C GLY A 596 15.99 -43.63 -6.23
N GLU A 597 16.81 -42.78 -6.82
CA GLU A 597 17.03 -41.42 -6.35
C GLU A 597 16.51 -40.42 -7.38
N PHE A 598 15.89 -39.34 -6.90
CA PHE A 598 15.48 -38.20 -7.70
C PHE A 598 16.08 -36.90 -7.15
N TYR A 599 16.65 -36.09 -8.04
CA TYR A 599 16.99 -34.70 -7.74
C TYR A 599 16.79 -33.82 -8.96
N ALA A 600 16.67 -32.51 -8.73
CA ALA A 600 16.32 -31.57 -9.78
C ALA A 600 16.76 -30.14 -9.44
N GLN A 601 16.93 -29.34 -10.49
CA GLN A 601 17.04 -27.90 -10.39
C GLN A 601 16.19 -27.26 -11.48
N ALA A 602 15.46 -26.21 -11.11
CA ALA A 602 14.64 -25.45 -12.02
C ALA A 602 14.81 -23.94 -11.77
N ALA A 603 14.77 -23.16 -12.83
CA ALA A 603 14.56 -21.72 -12.80
C ALA A 603 13.17 -21.41 -13.35
N PHE A 604 12.52 -20.38 -12.83
CA PHE A 604 11.20 -19.96 -13.26
C PHE A 604 11.06 -18.44 -13.30
N SER A 605 10.13 -17.97 -14.13
CA SER A 605 9.75 -16.57 -14.19
C SER A 605 8.27 -16.43 -14.50
N ALA A 606 7.63 -15.45 -13.86
CA ALA A 606 6.24 -15.09 -14.10
C ALA A 606 6.08 -13.58 -14.25
N ALA A 607 5.38 -13.14 -15.28
CA ALA A 607 4.95 -11.76 -15.49
C ALA A 607 3.56 -11.73 -16.15
N PRO A 608 2.77 -10.64 -16.00
CA PRO A 608 1.43 -10.56 -16.58
C PRO A 608 1.38 -10.76 -18.11
N ASP A 609 2.40 -10.31 -18.84
CA ASP A 609 2.54 -10.40 -20.30
C ASP A 609 3.17 -11.72 -20.78
N GLN A 610 3.99 -12.36 -19.94
CA GLN A 610 4.74 -13.57 -20.26
C GLN A 610 4.03 -14.87 -19.82
N GLY A 611 3.16 -14.81 -18.80
CA GLY A 611 2.70 -16.00 -18.08
C GLY A 611 3.83 -16.65 -17.28
N PHE A 612 3.65 -17.92 -16.88
CA PHE A 612 4.68 -18.69 -16.17
C PHE A 612 5.51 -19.50 -17.13
N VAL A 613 6.82 -19.28 -17.07
CA VAL A 613 7.83 -20.02 -17.82
C VAL A 613 8.79 -20.64 -16.81
N ALA A 614 9.13 -21.90 -17.02
CA ALA A 614 10.11 -22.59 -16.20
C ALA A 614 11.05 -23.43 -17.07
N GLY A 615 12.22 -23.75 -16.55
CA GLY A 615 13.16 -24.64 -17.22
C GLY A 615 14.18 -25.18 -16.25
N GLY A 616 14.66 -26.38 -16.52
CA GLY A 616 15.50 -27.09 -15.57
C GLY A 616 15.91 -28.46 -16.09
N HIS A 617 16.34 -29.30 -15.17
CA HIS A 617 16.60 -30.71 -15.43
C HIS A 617 16.11 -31.56 -14.27
N TRP A 618 15.59 -32.74 -14.60
CA TRP A 618 15.28 -33.81 -13.65
C TRP A 618 16.32 -34.91 -13.81
N VAL A 619 16.77 -35.48 -12.71
CA VAL A 619 17.68 -36.62 -12.73
C VAL A 619 17.07 -37.75 -11.93
N VAL A 620 17.01 -38.91 -12.55
CA VAL A 620 16.70 -40.18 -11.88
C VAL A 620 17.93 -41.06 -11.96
N LYS A 621 18.30 -41.65 -10.82
CA LYS A 621 19.36 -42.66 -10.72
C LYS A 621 18.82 -43.96 -10.17
N GLN A 622 19.18 -45.07 -10.80
CA GLN A 622 18.86 -46.44 -10.40
C GLN A 622 17.36 -46.61 -10.09
N GLY A 623 16.52 -45.95 -10.90
CA GLY A 623 15.07 -46.02 -10.78
C GLY A 623 14.56 -47.43 -11.03
N SER A 624 13.62 -47.88 -10.21
CA SER A 624 12.87 -49.11 -10.46
C SER A 624 11.38 -48.89 -10.24
N MET A 625 10.57 -49.59 -11.03
CA MET A 625 9.11 -49.45 -10.99
C MET A 625 8.44 -50.75 -11.45
N TRP A 626 7.30 -51.03 -10.84
CA TRP A 626 6.34 -52.02 -11.33
C TRP A 626 5.53 -51.41 -12.45
N LEU A 627 5.32 -52.17 -13.52
CA LEU A 627 4.37 -51.85 -14.58
C LEU A 627 3.05 -52.58 -14.33
N LYS A 628 2.07 -52.39 -15.23
CA LYS A 628 0.85 -53.19 -15.23
C LYS A 628 1.16 -54.68 -15.41
N ASP A 629 2.12 -54.98 -16.29
CA ASP A 629 2.63 -56.31 -16.59
C ASP A 629 4.16 -56.21 -16.59
N GLY A 630 4.81 -56.82 -15.59
CA GLY A 630 6.27 -56.83 -15.44
C GLY A 630 6.88 -55.70 -14.59
N GLU A 631 8.20 -55.59 -14.65
CA GLU A 631 8.99 -54.63 -13.87
C GLU A 631 10.12 -53.99 -14.68
N VAL A 632 10.59 -52.84 -14.22
CA VAL A 632 11.70 -52.09 -14.80
C VAL A 632 12.71 -51.78 -13.70
N GLU A 633 14.00 -51.93 -14.00
CA GLU A 633 15.09 -51.71 -13.08
C GLU A 633 16.27 -50.97 -13.72
N GLY A 634 17.01 -50.23 -12.88
CA GLY A 634 18.22 -49.50 -13.30
C GLY A 634 17.92 -48.40 -14.30
N VAL A 635 16.83 -47.66 -14.12
CA VAL A 635 16.48 -46.50 -14.94
C VAL A 635 17.36 -45.31 -14.55
N ASP A 636 18.18 -44.86 -15.48
CA ASP A 636 19.03 -43.67 -15.36
C ASP A 636 18.70 -42.69 -16.48
N PHE A 637 18.35 -41.44 -16.12
CA PHE A 637 18.21 -40.37 -17.10
C PHE A 637 18.47 -38.98 -16.52
N VAL A 638 18.91 -38.08 -17.39
CA VAL A 638 18.95 -36.63 -17.14
C VAL A 638 18.04 -35.96 -18.16
N LEU A 639 16.89 -35.48 -17.70
CA LEU A 639 15.83 -34.88 -18.53
C LEU A 639 15.89 -33.35 -18.45
N PRO A 640 16.62 -32.66 -19.34
CA PRO A 640 16.46 -31.21 -19.50
C PRO A 640 15.08 -30.89 -20.07
N TRP A 641 14.39 -29.93 -19.45
CA TRP A 641 13.04 -29.53 -19.83
C TRP A 641 12.86 -28.02 -19.81
N ARG A 642 11.89 -27.55 -20.59
CA ARG A 642 11.38 -26.17 -20.56
C ARG A 642 9.86 -26.20 -20.62
N LEU A 643 9.21 -25.43 -19.76
CA LEU A 643 7.77 -25.22 -19.75
C LEU A 643 7.48 -23.78 -20.19
N ALA A 644 6.70 -23.63 -21.26
CA ALA A 644 6.16 -22.35 -21.72
C ALA A 644 4.82 -22.60 -22.42
N ASP A 645 3.87 -21.66 -22.30
CA ASP A 645 2.55 -21.76 -22.94
C ASP A 645 1.82 -23.09 -22.64
N SER A 646 1.94 -23.55 -21.39
CA SER A 646 1.38 -24.84 -20.93
C SER A 646 1.87 -26.08 -21.69
N ARG A 647 3.04 -26.00 -22.34
CA ARG A 647 3.67 -27.11 -23.07
C ARG A 647 5.08 -27.37 -22.56
N TRP A 648 5.39 -28.63 -22.35
CA TRP A 648 6.73 -29.10 -22.02
C TRP A 648 7.53 -29.29 -23.31
N GLN A 649 8.76 -28.82 -23.32
CA GLN A 649 9.78 -29.13 -24.30
C GLN A 649 10.85 -29.97 -23.59
N LEU A 650 11.01 -31.21 -24.03
CA LEU A 650 11.95 -32.19 -23.50
C LEU A 650 13.16 -32.25 -24.43
N GLY A 651 14.38 -32.28 -23.87
CA GLY A 651 15.59 -32.32 -24.70
C GLY A 651 15.88 -31.00 -25.44
N SER A 652 15.65 -29.85 -24.80
CA SER A 652 15.69 -28.52 -25.44
C SER A 652 17.04 -28.12 -26.05
N LYS A 653 18.16 -28.63 -25.51
CA LYS A 653 19.53 -28.40 -26.04
C LYS A 653 20.15 -29.66 -26.61
N THR A 654 19.97 -30.77 -25.91
CA THR A 654 20.46 -32.10 -26.27
C THR A 654 19.34 -33.10 -26.00
N PRO A 655 19.23 -34.17 -26.79
CA PRO A 655 18.32 -35.27 -26.48
C PRO A 655 18.57 -35.82 -25.08
N VAL A 656 17.51 -36.37 -24.50
CA VAL A 656 17.50 -36.95 -23.16
C VAL A 656 17.92 -38.40 -23.31
N THR A 657 19.12 -38.74 -22.87
CA THR A 657 19.58 -40.13 -22.89
C THR A 657 18.93 -40.91 -21.76
N LEU A 658 18.06 -41.83 -22.14
CA LEU A 658 17.41 -42.82 -21.29
C LEU A 658 18.23 -44.10 -21.33
N ARG A 659 18.62 -44.59 -20.16
CA ARG A 659 19.26 -45.90 -19.99
C ARG A 659 18.42 -46.71 -19.03
N ILE A 660 18.12 -47.94 -19.39
CA ILE A 660 17.38 -48.88 -18.54
C ILE A 660 18.18 -50.17 -18.52
N ALA A 661 18.62 -50.59 -17.34
CA ALA A 661 19.43 -51.79 -17.19
C ALA A 661 18.64 -53.05 -17.58
N ARG A 662 17.40 -53.13 -17.11
CA ARG A 662 16.55 -54.32 -17.28
C ARG A 662 15.07 -53.99 -17.32
N VAL A 663 14.35 -54.61 -18.25
CA VAL A 663 12.89 -54.72 -18.24
C VAL A 663 12.54 -56.20 -18.29
N ASN A 664 11.70 -56.64 -17.36
CA ASN A 664 11.26 -58.03 -17.30
C ASN A 664 9.74 -58.09 -17.53
N ASN A 665 9.34 -58.56 -18.71
CA ASN A 665 7.93 -58.78 -19.07
C ASN A 665 7.85 -59.96 -20.04
N LEU A 666 7.61 -61.16 -19.49
CA LEU A 666 7.69 -62.48 -20.15
C LEU A 666 9.08 -62.84 -20.72
N PHE A 667 9.72 -61.89 -21.40
CA PHE A 667 11.12 -61.94 -21.84
C PHE A 667 11.93 -60.91 -21.05
N GLU A 668 13.16 -61.28 -20.72
CA GLU A 668 14.13 -60.37 -20.13
C GLU A 668 14.77 -59.53 -21.25
N VAL A 669 14.69 -58.22 -21.09
CA VAL A 669 15.26 -57.20 -21.98
C VAL A 669 16.32 -56.44 -21.21
N THR A 670 17.52 -56.30 -21.77
CA THR A 670 18.66 -55.66 -21.09
C THR A 670 19.33 -54.58 -21.94
N ASP A 671 20.15 -53.74 -21.32
CA ASP A 671 20.94 -52.68 -21.97
C ASP A 671 20.13 -51.75 -22.90
N ILE A 672 18.93 -51.36 -22.45
CA ILE A 672 18.04 -50.51 -23.24
C ILE A 672 18.58 -49.08 -23.24
N LYS A 673 18.79 -48.54 -24.42
CA LYS A 673 19.23 -47.17 -24.68
C LYS A 673 18.24 -46.51 -25.61
N ALA A 674 17.86 -45.27 -25.31
CA ALA A 674 17.06 -44.45 -26.20
C ALA A 674 17.28 -42.97 -25.90
N ASP A 675 17.13 -42.11 -26.91
CA ASP A 675 17.20 -40.67 -26.76
C ASP A 675 15.83 -40.04 -27.00
N LEU A 676 15.34 -39.22 -26.05
CA LEU A 676 14.04 -38.55 -26.14
C LEU A 676 14.19 -37.05 -26.40
N GLN A 677 13.45 -36.51 -27.37
CA GLN A 677 13.40 -35.08 -27.67
C GLN A 677 12.04 -34.66 -28.23
N GLY A 678 11.56 -33.47 -27.89
CA GLY A 678 10.36 -32.90 -28.51
C GLY A 678 9.43 -32.24 -27.49
N TYR A 679 8.12 -32.39 -27.68
CA TYR A 679 7.13 -31.66 -26.89
C TYR A 679 6.03 -32.54 -26.29
N TYR A 680 5.53 -32.15 -25.12
CA TYR A 680 4.38 -32.77 -24.47
C TYR A 680 3.38 -31.70 -23.95
N PRO A 681 2.07 -31.79 -24.25
CA PRO A 681 1.46 -32.74 -25.18
C PRO A 681 2.00 -32.58 -26.61
N TYR A 682 2.13 -33.68 -27.35
CA TYR A 682 2.63 -33.68 -28.72
C TYR A 682 1.52 -33.30 -29.73
N SER A 683 1.91 -32.89 -30.93
CA SER A 683 1.03 -32.62 -32.07
C SER A 683 1.83 -32.63 -33.37
N ASP A 684 1.18 -32.57 -34.53
CA ASP A 684 1.89 -32.51 -35.82
C ASP A 684 2.91 -31.37 -35.93
N ARG A 685 2.64 -30.23 -35.28
CA ARG A 685 3.56 -29.07 -35.24
C ARG A 685 4.65 -29.20 -34.18
N TYR A 686 4.40 -29.99 -33.14
CA TYR A 686 5.25 -30.15 -31.97
C TYR A 686 5.38 -31.65 -31.65
N PRO A 687 6.12 -32.41 -32.49
CA PRO A 687 6.24 -33.85 -32.31
C PRO A 687 7.09 -34.21 -31.09
N LEU A 688 6.91 -35.43 -30.61
CA LEU A 688 7.79 -36.09 -29.65
C LEU A 688 8.53 -37.22 -30.37
N VAL A 689 9.85 -37.25 -30.28
CA VAL A 689 10.71 -38.16 -31.02
C VAL A 689 11.56 -38.96 -30.04
N LEU A 690 11.56 -40.28 -30.23
CA LEU A 690 12.49 -41.22 -29.63
C LEU A 690 13.47 -41.65 -30.73
N SER A 691 14.77 -41.67 -30.46
CA SER A 691 15.80 -42.01 -31.44
C SER A 691 16.89 -42.88 -30.85
N GLY A 692 17.65 -43.57 -31.72
CA GLY A 692 18.81 -44.36 -31.31
C GLY A 692 18.43 -45.49 -30.35
N ILE A 693 17.28 -46.11 -30.57
CA ILE A 693 16.75 -47.13 -29.67
C ILE A 693 17.53 -48.42 -29.92
N SER A 694 18.10 -48.98 -28.86
CA SER A 694 18.85 -50.23 -28.88
C SER A 694 18.56 -50.99 -27.61
N LEU A 695 18.41 -52.30 -27.71
CA LEU A 695 18.22 -53.19 -26.56
C LEU A 695 18.74 -54.59 -26.90
N ASP A 696 19.07 -55.35 -25.86
CA ASP A 696 19.44 -56.75 -25.97
C ASP A 696 18.25 -57.63 -25.57
N LEU A 697 17.93 -58.62 -26.41
CA LEU A 697 16.79 -59.51 -26.24
C LEU A 697 17.14 -60.89 -26.82
N LEU A 698 16.80 -61.97 -26.10
CA LEU A 698 16.98 -63.35 -26.58
C LEU A 698 18.41 -63.66 -27.08
N GLY A 699 19.44 -63.06 -26.47
CA GLY A 699 20.84 -63.25 -26.85
C GLY A 699 21.30 -62.52 -28.12
N GLY A 700 20.42 -61.75 -28.76
CA GLY A 700 20.75 -60.86 -29.88
C GLY A 700 20.39 -59.40 -29.57
N GLN A 701 20.37 -58.56 -30.60
CA GLN A 701 20.12 -57.13 -30.47
C GLN A 701 18.89 -56.69 -31.27
N VAL A 702 18.10 -55.78 -30.71
CA VAL A 702 16.99 -55.12 -31.40
C VAL A 702 17.27 -53.62 -31.45
N THR A 703 17.13 -53.04 -32.63
CA THR A 703 17.35 -51.61 -32.85
C THR A 703 16.19 -50.94 -33.58
N MET A 704 15.97 -49.66 -33.31
CA MET A 704 15.01 -48.83 -34.03
C MET A 704 15.58 -47.42 -34.15
N ALA A 705 15.72 -46.95 -35.40
CA ALA A 705 16.41 -45.69 -35.68
C ALA A 705 15.69 -44.48 -35.07
N SER A 706 14.37 -44.38 -35.30
CA SER A 706 13.55 -43.32 -34.74
C SER A 706 12.07 -43.70 -34.71
N LEU A 707 11.37 -43.15 -33.73
CA LEU A 707 9.93 -43.21 -33.55
C LEU A 707 9.43 -41.80 -33.21
N SER A 708 8.60 -41.23 -34.08
CA SER A 708 7.97 -39.92 -33.86
C SER A 708 6.49 -40.08 -33.55
N VAL A 709 5.97 -39.27 -32.62
CA VAL A 709 4.55 -39.20 -32.26
C VAL A 709 4.06 -37.75 -32.41
N PRO A 710 2.95 -37.48 -33.15
CA PRO A 710 2.15 -38.45 -33.91
C PRO A 710 2.94 -39.15 -35.02
N GLN A 711 2.67 -40.44 -35.21
CA GLN A 711 3.39 -41.27 -36.17
C GLN A 711 2.85 -41.04 -37.58
N LYS A 712 3.73 -40.69 -38.52
CA LYS A 712 3.39 -40.50 -39.94
C LYS A 712 3.78 -41.68 -40.82
N GLU A 713 4.88 -42.36 -40.46
CA GLU A 713 5.44 -43.49 -41.18
C GLU A 713 5.78 -44.63 -40.19
N ALA A 714 5.86 -45.86 -40.69
CA ALA A 714 6.24 -47.01 -39.87
C ALA A 714 7.62 -46.82 -39.26
N ALA A 715 7.76 -47.11 -37.96
CA ALA A 715 9.07 -47.20 -37.33
C ALA A 715 9.60 -48.62 -37.57
N VAL A 716 10.75 -48.76 -38.21
CA VAL A 716 11.28 -50.10 -38.54
C VAL A 716 12.07 -50.64 -37.34
N ILE A 717 11.59 -51.73 -36.75
CA ILE A 717 12.30 -52.49 -35.73
C ILE A 717 13.21 -53.49 -36.46
N ARG A 718 14.51 -53.40 -36.25
CA ARG A 718 15.49 -54.32 -36.81
C ARG A 718 15.94 -55.31 -35.76
N LEU A 719 15.88 -56.59 -36.10
CA LEU A 719 16.30 -57.71 -35.28
C LEU A 719 17.65 -58.22 -35.82
N ASP A 720 18.63 -58.40 -34.94
CA ASP A 720 19.96 -58.91 -35.28
C ASP A 720 20.29 -60.11 -34.38
N LYS A 721 20.38 -61.29 -34.99
CA LYS A 721 20.81 -62.56 -34.37
C LYS A 721 20.06 -62.95 -33.10
N LEU A 722 18.73 -62.86 -33.11
CA LEU A 722 17.92 -63.34 -31.98
C LEU A 722 17.95 -64.86 -31.89
N SER A 723 18.21 -65.42 -30.70
CA SER A 723 18.25 -66.86 -30.49
C SER A 723 16.85 -67.47 -30.41
N THR A 724 16.58 -68.51 -31.20
CA THR A 724 15.28 -69.19 -31.21
C THR A 724 15.08 -70.13 -30.02
N GLY A 725 16.16 -70.64 -29.42
CA GLY A 725 16.09 -71.59 -28.30
C GLY A 725 15.39 -71.00 -27.07
N PRO A 726 15.87 -69.86 -26.52
CA PRO A 726 15.20 -69.18 -25.43
C PRO A 726 13.75 -68.78 -25.77
N LEU A 727 13.47 -68.39 -27.02
CA LEU A 727 12.13 -68.05 -27.47
C LEU A 727 11.16 -69.23 -27.33
N ILE A 728 11.49 -70.40 -27.89
CA ILE A 728 10.64 -71.60 -27.83
C ILE A 728 10.46 -72.08 -26.39
N ASN A 729 11.53 -72.03 -25.59
CA ASN A 729 11.47 -72.41 -24.17
C ASN A 729 10.51 -71.52 -23.37
N THR A 730 10.54 -70.19 -23.57
CA THR A 730 9.65 -69.25 -22.87
C THR A 730 8.19 -69.44 -23.29
N LEU A 731 7.93 -69.80 -24.55
CA LEU A 731 6.59 -70.12 -25.05
C LEU A 731 6.04 -71.45 -24.49
N LYS A 732 6.84 -72.22 -23.75
CA LYS A 732 6.49 -73.52 -23.14
C LYS A 732 5.98 -74.54 -24.15
N VAL A 733 6.51 -74.50 -25.37
CA VAL A 733 6.21 -75.48 -26.41
C VAL A 733 7.00 -76.76 -26.10
N THR A 734 6.32 -77.90 -25.99
CA THR A 734 6.94 -79.20 -25.67
C THR A 734 7.06 -80.11 -26.89
N GLN A 735 6.38 -79.78 -27.98
CA GLN A 735 6.28 -80.62 -29.16
C GLN A 735 7.51 -80.56 -30.06
N PHE A 736 8.32 -79.50 -29.96
CA PHE A 736 9.54 -79.33 -30.71
C PHE A 736 10.52 -78.37 -30.03
N ALA A 737 11.81 -78.50 -30.38
CA ALA A 737 12.85 -77.53 -30.10
C ALA A 737 13.36 -76.91 -31.41
N LEU A 738 13.71 -75.62 -31.34
CA LEU A 738 14.25 -74.87 -32.48
C LEU A 738 15.52 -74.13 -32.04
N GLU A 739 16.65 -74.48 -32.61
CA GLU A 739 17.94 -73.89 -32.26
C GLU A 739 18.58 -73.13 -33.43
N GLY A 740 19.18 -71.98 -33.11
CA GLY A 740 19.92 -71.10 -34.01
C GLY A 740 19.48 -69.64 -33.87
N SER A 741 19.76 -68.82 -34.88
CA SER A 741 19.58 -67.37 -34.84
C SER A 741 18.78 -66.84 -36.02
N ILE A 742 18.01 -65.78 -35.77
CA ILE A 742 17.18 -65.11 -36.76
C ILE A 742 17.39 -63.58 -36.75
N SER A 743 17.32 -62.99 -37.93
CA SER A 743 17.38 -61.54 -38.16
C SER A 743 16.23 -61.09 -39.05
N GLY A 744 15.85 -59.82 -38.97
CA GLY A 744 14.72 -59.33 -39.75
C GLY A 744 14.35 -57.89 -39.50
N GLU A 745 13.29 -57.44 -40.17
CA GLU A 745 12.75 -56.10 -40.04
C GLU A 745 11.24 -56.15 -39.86
N LEU A 746 10.74 -55.44 -38.85
CA LEU A 746 9.33 -55.36 -38.51
C LEU A 746 8.89 -53.89 -38.57
N PRO A 747 8.22 -53.44 -39.65
CA PRO A 747 7.63 -52.11 -39.74
C PRO A 747 6.49 -51.96 -38.74
N PHE A 748 6.71 -51.16 -37.69
CA PHE A 748 5.86 -51.03 -36.52
C PHE A 748 5.01 -49.76 -36.54
N TYR A 749 3.75 -49.89 -36.12
CA TYR A 749 2.79 -48.80 -35.97
C TYR A 749 2.19 -48.78 -34.56
N ILE A 750 2.17 -47.61 -33.93
CA ILE A 750 1.59 -47.40 -32.59
C ILE A 750 0.09 -47.19 -32.65
N ASP A 751 -0.37 -46.35 -33.59
CA ASP A 751 -1.74 -45.82 -33.61
C ASP A 751 -2.39 -46.00 -34.99
N ASN A 752 -2.14 -47.17 -35.60
CA ASN A 752 -2.78 -47.53 -36.86
C ASN A 752 -4.06 -48.37 -36.59
N PRO A 753 -5.18 -48.07 -37.27
CA PRO A 753 -6.47 -48.71 -37.00
C PRO A 753 -6.55 -50.19 -37.42
N GLN A 754 -5.54 -50.73 -38.10
CA GLN A 754 -5.55 -52.10 -38.62
C GLN A 754 -4.32 -52.91 -38.22
N TRP A 755 -3.13 -52.30 -38.22
CA TRP A 755 -1.86 -53.01 -38.16
C TRP A 755 -0.99 -52.55 -37.00
N ILE A 756 -0.34 -53.48 -36.31
CA ILE A 756 0.81 -53.21 -35.42
C ILE A 756 2.10 -53.46 -36.19
N VAL A 757 2.15 -54.54 -36.97
CA VAL A 757 3.24 -54.82 -37.93
C VAL A 757 2.63 -55.14 -39.28
N ARG A 758 3.14 -54.52 -40.34
CA ARG A 758 2.70 -54.81 -41.71
C ARG A 758 3.91 -55.01 -42.62
N ASN A 759 3.90 -56.11 -43.36
CA ASN A 759 4.97 -56.54 -44.27
C ASN A 759 6.32 -56.67 -43.55
N GLY A 760 6.31 -57.20 -42.32
CA GLY A 760 7.52 -57.57 -41.62
C GLY A 760 8.10 -58.86 -42.17
N TRP A 761 9.36 -59.12 -41.89
CA TRP A 761 10.01 -60.35 -42.29
C TRP A 761 11.13 -60.75 -41.36
N VAL A 762 11.42 -62.05 -41.35
CA VAL A 762 12.53 -62.65 -40.60
C VAL A 762 13.16 -63.77 -41.43
N GLU A 763 14.48 -63.91 -41.33
CA GLU A 763 15.26 -65.00 -41.93
C GLU A 763 16.28 -65.56 -40.95
N ASN A 764 16.83 -66.74 -41.27
CA ASN A 764 17.88 -67.34 -40.47
C ASN A 764 19.27 -66.81 -40.86
N ASP A 765 20.10 -66.49 -39.86
CA ASP A 765 21.49 -66.08 -40.10
C ASP A 765 22.38 -67.30 -40.35
N ASP A 766 22.25 -68.29 -39.45
CA ASP A 766 22.91 -69.59 -39.51
C ASP A 766 21.85 -70.69 -39.74
N PRO A 767 22.23 -71.91 -40.18
CA PRO A 767 21.28 -73.00 -40.32
C PRO A 767 20.52 -73.27 -39.01
N LEU A 768 19.19 -73.22 -39.05
CA LEU A 768 18.34 -73.53 -37.91
C LEU A 768 18.15 -75.05 -37.78
N THR A 769 18.13 -75.58 -36.56
CA THR A 769 17.87 -77.00 -36.31
C THR A 769 16.52 -77.16 -35.62
N LEU A 770 15.59 -77.83 -36.30
CA LEU A 770 14.30 -78.25 -35.73
C LEU A 770 14.43 -79.70 -35.24
N ASN A 771 14.05 -79.94 -34.00
CA ASN A 771 13.97 -81.27 -33.42
C ASN A 771 12.56 -81.49 -32.88
N LEU A 772 11.84 -82.51 -33.36
CA LEU A 772 10.51 -82.84 -32.88
C LEU A 772 10.61 -83.75 -31.64
N ASP A 773 9.62 -83.66 -30.76
CA ASP A 773 9.55 -84.58 -29.63
C ASP A 773 9.20 -86.01 -30.10
N ASN A 774 9.91 -87.00 -29.56
CA ASN A 774 9.74 -88.40 -29.94
C ASN A 774 8.31 -88.92 -29.70
N GLN A 775 7.62 -88.45 -28.64
CA GLN A 775 6.24 -88.85 -28.36
C GLN A 775 5.26 -88.19 -29.32
N PHE A 776 5.54 -86.96 -29.73
CA PHE A 776 4.77 -86.28 -30.78
C PHE A 776 4.90 -87.04 -32.11
N VAL A 777 6.12 -87.37 -32.53
CA VAL A 777 6.39 -88.11 -33.77
C VAL A 777 5.72 -89.50 -33.76
N SER A 778 5.77 -90.22 -32.63
CA SER A 778 5.10 -91.51 -32.51
C SER A 778 3.57 -91.39 -32.58
N SER A 779 2.97 -90.37 -31.93
CA SER A 779 1.52 -90.17 -31.94
C SER A 779 0.94 -89.85 -33.34
N VAL A 780 1.69 -89.13 -34.18
CA VAL A 780 1.25 -88.82 -35.54
C VAL A 780 1.42 -90.01 -36.47
N SER A 781 2.51 -90.78 -36.30
CA SER A 781 2.80 -91.95 -37.14
C SER A 781 1.88 -93.15 -36.87
N GLU A 782 1.40 -93.33 -35.63
CA GLU A 782 0.41 -94.37 -35.28
C GLU A 782 -0.96 -94.13 -35.93
N ASN A 783 -1.36 -92.87 -36.10
CA ASN A 783 -2.70 -92.51 -36.60
C ASN A 783 -2.79 -92.40 -38.13
N ASN A 784 -1.67 -92.23 -38.85
CA ASN A 784 -1.65 -92.16 -40.32
C ASN A 784 -0.26 -92.45 -40.90
N LEU A 785 -0.13 -93.56 -41.64
CA LEU A 785 1.14 -94.03 -42.24
C LEU A 785 1.80 -93.00 -43.18
N SER A 786 0.99 -92.25 -43.94
CA SER A 786 1.48 -91.23 -44.89
C SER A 786 1.97 -89.97 -44.17
N ALA A 787 1.27 -89.55 -43.10
CA ALA A 787 1.69 -88.45 -42.25
C ALA A 787 2.94 -88.83 -41.43
N GLY A 788 3.03 -90.07 -40.94
CA GLY A 788 4.21 -90.58 -40.23
C GLY A 788 5.48 -90.56 -41.10
N THR A 789 5.36 -90.85 -42.40
CA THR A 789 6.48 -90.73 -43.34
C THR A 789 6.88 -89.27 -43.56
N ALA A 790 5.94 -88.34 -43.63
CA ALA A 790 6.25 -86.91 -43.79
C ALA A 790 6.88 -86.30 -42.52
N ILE A 791 6.36 -86.66 -41.35
CA ILE A 791 6.87 -86.22 -40.05
C ILE A 791 8.27 -86.77 -39.77
N SER A 792 8.59 -88.00 -40.17
CA SER A 792 9.95 -88.54 -39.99
C SER A 792 11.02 -87.73 -40.75
N TRP A 793 10.67 -87.11 -41.90
CA TRP A 793 11.56 -86.16 -42.58
C TRP A 793 11.75 -84.85 -41.80
N LEU A 794 10.81 -84.47 -40.93
CA LEU A 794 10.84 -83.25 -40.11
C LEU A 794 11.40 -83.47 -38.70
N ASP A 795 11.49 -84.73 -38.25
CA ASP A 795 11.92 -85.15 -36.90
C ASP A 795 13.23 -84.47 -36.46
N TYR A 796 14.27 -84.53 -37.30
CA TYR A 796 15.51 -83.80 -37.11
C TYR A 796 15.89 -83.06 -38.40
N LEU A 797 15.44 -81.82 -38.53
CA LEU A 797 15.58 -81.02 -39.75
C LEU A 797 16.61 -79.89 -39.58
N VAL A 798 17.68 -79.93 -40.36
CA VAL A 798 18.63 -78.82 -40.50
C VAL A 798 18.14 -77.92 -41.64
N MET A 799 17.61 -76.75 -41.29
CA MET A 799 17.05 -75.75 -42.18
C MET A 799 18.13 -74.78 -42.63
N LYS A 800 18.54 -74.87 -43.90
CA LYS A 800 19.57 -73.99 -44.48
C LYS A 800 19.05 -72.59 -44.80
N ARG A 801 17.79 -72.50 -45.25
CA ARG A 801 17.13 -71.24 -45.59
C ARG A 801 15.72 -71.25 -45.02
N VAL A 802 15.41 -70.22 -44.25
CA VAL A 802 14.09 -69.93 -43.68
C VAL A 802 13.81 -68.48 -43.99
N ARG A 803 12.70 -68.23 -44.66
CA ARG A 803 12.17 -66.88 -44.85
C ARG A 803 10.73 -66.87 -44.37
N THR A 804 10.43 -65.97 -43.44
CA THR A 804 9.10 -65.83 -42.88
C THR A 804 8.63 -64.40 -43.06
N ASP A 805 7.50 -64.21 -43.74
CA ASP A 805 6.80 -62.93 -43.79
C ASP A 805 5.79 -62.85 -42.63
N ILE A 806 5.73 -61.69 -41.98
CA ILE A 806 5.03 -61.47 -40.71
C ILE A 806 4.08 -60.27 -40.83
N ASN A 807 2.83 -60.48 -40.43
CA ASN A 807 1.88 -59.40 -40.17
C ASN A 807 1.25 -59.57 -38.79
N LEU A 808 1.01 -58.45 -38.10
CA LEU A 808 0.34 -58.41 -36.81
C LEU A 808 -0.74 -57.33 -36.85
N THR A 809 -1.99 -57.74 -36.63
CA THR A 809 -3.14 -56.83 -36.56
C THR A 809 -3.23 -56.13 -35.21
N ASN A 810 -3.97 -55.02 -35.13
CA ASN A 810 -4.27 -54.33 -33.86
C ASN A 810 -5.14 -55.14 -32.87
N LEU A 811 -5.73 -56.25 -33.32
CA LEU A 811 -6.44 -57.21 -32.48
C LEU A 811 -5.52 -58.31 -31.91
N GLY A 812 -4.21 -58.25 -32.22
CA GLY A 812 -3.23 -59.22 -31.76
C GLY A 812 -3.18 -60.50 -32.57
N VAL A 813 -3.83 -60.57 -33.74
CA VAL A 813 -3.70 -61.73 -34.65
C VAL A 813 -2.41 -61.61 -35.45
N LEU A 814 -1.47 -62.52 -35.16
CA LEU A 814 -0.22 -62.71 -35.87
C LEU A 814 -0.45 -63.72 -36.99
N THR A 815 -0.06 -63.37 -38.21
CA THR A 815 0.00 -64.30 -39.35
C THR A 815 1.45 -64.39 -39.85
N MET A 816 1.97 -65.61 -39.92
CA MET A 816 3.30 -65.91 -40.46
C MET A 816 3.19 -66.83 -41.66
N SER A 817 3.91 -66.51 -42.73
CA SER A 817 4.07 -67.37 -43.90
C SER A 817 5.55 -67.65 -44.12
N SER A 818 5.95 -68.89 -43.88
CA SER A 818 7.33 -69.35 -43.91
C SER A 818 7.60 -70.27 -45.09
N VAL A 819 8.69 -69.99 -45.81
CA VAL A 819 9.29 -70.88 -46.81
C VAL A 819 10.60 -71.42 -46.24
N ILE A 820 10.65 -72.72 -46.04
CA ILE A 820 11.75 -73.42 -45.37
C ILE A 820 12.36 -74.42 -46.36
N SER A 821 13.68 -74.37 -46.51
CA SER A 821 14.47 -75.35 -47.26
C SER A 821 15.58 -75.92 -46.37
N GLY A 822 15.60 -77.24 -46.21
CA GLY A 822 16.51 -77.94 -45.31
C GLY A 822 16.78 -79.37 -45.76
N TYR A 823 17.41 -80.13 -44.88
CA TYR A 823 17.67 -81.56 -45.07
C TYR A 823 17.67 -82.26 -43.71
N ASN A 824 17.32 -83.55 -43.70
CA ASN A 824 17.42 -84.37 -42.51
C ASN A 824 18.73 -85.18 -42.57
N PRO A 825 19.76 -84.85 -41.76
CA PRO A 825 21.05 -85.53 -41.79
C PRO A 825 20.99 -86.97 -41.29
N VAL A 826 19.97 -87.33 -40.49
CA VAL A 826 19.80 -88.68 -39.92
C VAL A 826 19.22 -89.64 -40.96
N LEU A 827 18.32 -89.17 -41.84
CA LEU A 827 17.71 -89.98 -42.89
C LEU A 827 18.49 -89.97 -44.21
N ASP A 828 18.73 -88.80 -44.81
CA ASP A 828 19.54 -88.63 -46.02
C ASP A 828 19.93 -87.17 -46.23
N ALA A 829 21.23 -86.87 -46.06
CA ALA A 829 21.77 -85.53 -46.22
C ALA A 829 21.69 -84.96 -47.65
N ARG A 830 21.37 -85.78 -48.68
CA ARG A 830 21.27 -85.34 -50.07
C ARG A 830 19.87 -84.91 -50.48
N ARG A 831 18.83 -85.29 -49.73
CA ARG A 831 17.45 -85.00 -50.09
C ARG A 831 17.00 -83.68 -49.46
N VAL A 832 16.63 -82.74 -50.33
CA VAL A 832 16.11 -81.44 -49.90
C VAL A 832 14.66 -81.58 -49.44
N VAL A 833 14.36 -81.05 -48.26
CA VAL A 833 13.02 -80.87 -47.72
C VAL A 833 12.62 -79.42 -47.97
N ASN A 834 11.53 -79.21 -48.70
CA ASN A 834 10.91 -77.90 -48.88
C ASN A 834 9.58 -77.89 -48.14
N LEU A 835 9.46 -77.04 -47.12
CA LEU A 835 8.29 -76.92 -46.27
C LEU A 835 7.74 -75.50 -46.38
N ASN A 836 6.46 -75.40 -46.76
CA ASN A 836 5.71 -74.16 -46.67
C ASN A 836 4.85 -74.25 -45.41
N TYR A 837 5.08 -73.35 -44.47
CA TYR A 837 4.39 -73.33 -43.18
C TYR A 837 3.64 -72.02 -43.02
N ASN A 838 2.34 -72.10 -42.72
CA ASN A 838 1.53 -70.95 -42.37
C ASN A 838 1.08 -71.09 -40.92
N HIS A 839 1.16 -69.99 -40.19
CA HIS A 839 0.78 -69.93 -38.78
C HIS A 839 -0.09 -68.72 -38.53
N GLU A 840 -1.16 -68.92 -37.77
CA GLU A 840 -2.04 -67.87 -37.30
C GLU A 840 -2.27 -68.07 -35.81
N GLU A 841 -2.01 -67.04 -35.01
CA GLU A 841 -2.12 -67.10 -33.55
C GLU A 841 -2.53 -65.75 -32.99
N ASN A 842 -3.35 -65.74 -31.94
CA ASN A 842 -3.62 -64.51 -31.22
C ASN A 842 -2.55 -64.31 -30.12
N VAL A 843 -1.49 -63.57 -30.47
CA VAL A 843 -0.34 -63.37 -29.58
C VAL A 843 -0.68 -62.59 -28.31
N PHE A 844 -1.74 -61.78 -28.31
CA PHE A 844 -2.18 -61.09 -27.09
C PHE A 844 -2.82 -62.04 -26.08
N GLN A 845 -3.65 -62.99 -26.54
CA GLN A 845 -4.21 -64.02 -25.67
C GLN A 845 -3.12 -64.97 -25.17
N LEU A 846 -2.20 -65.36 -26.05
CA LEU A 846 -1.04 -66.18 -25.69
C LEU A 846 -0.18 -65.47 -24.64
N TRP A 847 0.19 -64.21 -24.86
CA TRP A 847 0.97 -63.41 -23.91
C TRP A 847 0.29 -63.34 -22.55
N ARG A 848 -1.01 -63.04 -22.52
CA ARG A 848 -1.80 -62.99 -21.28
C ARG A 848 -1.85 -64.33 -20.55
N SER A 849 -1.90 -65.44 -21.28
CA SER A 849 -1.88 -66.78 -20.69
C SER A 849 -0.51 -67.12 -20.09
N LEU A 850 0.57 -66.81 -20.81
CA LEU A 850 1.94 -67.10 -20.38
C LEU A 850 2.41 -66.18 -19.24
N SER A 851 2.03 -64.90 -19.28
CA SER A 851 2.42 -63.91 -18.27
C SER A 851 1.64 -64.03 -16.95
N PHE A 852 0.59 -64.86 -16.88
CA PHE A 852 -0.25 -64.98 -15.68
C PHE A 852 0.55 -65.40 -14.45
N GLY A 853 1.47 -66.36 -14.58
CA GLY A 853 2.29 -66.85 -13.48
C GLY A 853 3.26 -65.81 -12.95
N SER A 854 4.02 -65.15 -13.83
CA SER A 854 4.97 -64.09 -13.47
C SER A 854 4.26 -62.85 -12.91
N ASN A 855 3.08 -62.51 -13.45
CA ASN A 855 2.27 -61.40 -12.95
C ASN A 855 1.73 -61.68 -11.53
N LEU A 856 1.40 -62.94 -11.21
CA LEU A 856 0.97 -63.31 -9.86
C LEU A 856 2.10 -63.18 -8.84
N GLU A 857 3.31 -63.59 -9.22
CA GLU A 857 4.51 -63.47 -8.37
C GLU A 857 4.86 -62.00 -8.11
N ALA A 858 4.96 -61.18 -9.17
CA ALA A 858 5.20 -59.74 -9.05
C ALA A 858 4.10 -59.02 -8.24
N TRP A 859 2.84 -59.45 -8.39
CA TRP A 859 1.73 -58.91 -7.59
C TRP A 859 1.82 -59.31 -6.11
N LEU A 860 2.20 -60.55 -5.80
CA LEU A 860 2.42 -61.01 -4.44
C LEU A 860 3.57 -60.25 -3.78
N GLU A 861 4.69 -60.10 -4.48
CA GLU A 861 5.85 -59.35 -4.01
C GLU A 861 5.47 -57.89 -3.74
N LYS A 862 4.80 -57.24 -4.70
CA LYS A 862 4.26 -55.88 -4.53
C LYS A 862 3.37 -55.77 -3.29
N THR A 863 2.47 -56.72 -3.06
CA THR A 863 1.53 -56.70 -1.93
C THR A 863 2.26 -56.88 -0.59
N ILE A 864 3.27 -57.75 -0.54
CA ILE A 864 4.09 -57.98 0.65
C ILE A 864 4.94 -56.74 0.98
N SER A 865 5.60 -56.14 -0.03
CA SER A 865 6.39 -54.92 0.17
C SER A 865 5.53 -53.75 0.65
N GLN A 866 4.31 -53.60 0.12
CA GLN A 866 3.38 -52.54 0.54
C GLN A 866 2.80 -52.74 1.95
N GLN A 867 2.83 -53.95 2.52
CA GLN A 867 2.40 -54.19 3.90
C GLN A 867 3.50 -53.92 4.95
N GLN A 868 4.76 -53.81 4.51
CA GLN A 868 5.91 -53.56 5.38
C GLN A 868 6.27 -52.07 5.52
N GLU A 869 5.71 -51.19 4.67
CA GLU A 869 5.80 -49.72 4.72
C GLU A 869 4.59 -49.09 5.41
#